data_AF-A0A0D2NVY4-F1
#
_entry.id   AF-A0A0D2NVY4-F1
#
_cell.length_a   1.000
_cell.length_b   1.000
_cell.length_c   1.000
_cell.angle_alpha   90.00
_cell.angle_beta   90.00
_cell.angle_gamma   90.00
#
_symmetry.space_group_name_H-M   'P 1'
#
loop_
_entity.id
_entity.type
_entity.pdbx_description
1 polymer ?
#
loop_
_entity_poly.entity_id
_entity_poly.type
_entity_poly.pdbx_seq_one_letter_code
_entity_poly.pdbx_strand_id
1 'polypeptide(L)'
;MFYDIIFGRLTTVDREITARCIALLNRADPDMLRYEFGQQLIDNTREVLGTPPMYKDVTFPTAPHTEVTEKGEIKYSEIVRENVRKLEAYVEEMASGDTVSGAVNIRKVQDDVLRLWSVVKALPEICSDQKNRIKALYEGVVKSLASSPEIRPPRVGTPRSRRSSSQFLRPQVTGITPVTAISSDKVPLLHLKRKVGSTWEYSSNLTGVYLDILHEIATAGTTFKDKNALLTGVGKGSIGIEIVKGLLSGGAYVVITTSSYSRKTVEYYQGIFQSFGSRGSTLTVVTFNQASKQDVEALVDYIYANLGMDLDYIIPFAGIPENGREIDGLDDRSELAHRMMLVNLLRVLGAVKTKKASRHFVTRPGQVILPLSPNHGLFGNDGLYSESKISSETLFQRWASESWGEYLCLAGAVIGWTRGIGLMGPTNIIAHELESYGVRTFSAKEMAFNILGLMHPLLFSITQVEPIWAELNGGMDRLPDFADITTRIRIKLNKKADLRRAIARDNSADFKVIHGVEAERLLQTVEVLPRANFRFDFPSLESSKSLSDLSYLRGFVDLDKIVVVTGYGEVGPWGSSRTRWEMEARGEFTIEGCIEMAWLIGFIKHFDGRSKDGALYVGWVDSKTNEPVDDKVIKGRYETDILRHAGVRLIGNFF
;
A
#
# COMPACT_ATOMS: atom_id res chain seq x y z
N MET A 1 -20.73 -9.89 -7.24
CA MET A 1 -21.52 -8.75 -6.71
C MET A 1 -23.01 -9.05 -6.62
N PHE A 2 -23.72 -9.31 -7.73
CA PHE A 2 -25.17 -9.63 -7.67
C PHE A 2 -25.50 -10.77 -6.69
N TYR A 3 -24.88 -11.94 -6.87
CA TYR A 3 -25.02 -13.05 -5.92
C TYR A 3 -24.50 -12.74 -4.52
N ASP A 4 -23.47 -11.88 -4.39
CA ASP A 4 -22.97 -11.49 -3.06
C ASP A 4 -24.02 -10.69 -2.28
N ILE A 5 -24.85 -9.89 -2.96
CA ILE A 5 -25.98 -9.18 -2.35
C ILE A 5 -27.09 -10.18 -1.97
N ILE A 6 -27.46 -11.10 -2.88
CA ILE A 6 -28.52 -12.10 -2.63
C ILE A 6 -28.16 -13.01 -1.44
N PHE A 7 -26.91 -13.47 -1.36
CA PHE A 7 -26.44 -14.33 -0.27
C PHE A 7 -26.04 -13.55 1.00
N GLY A 8 -26.28 -12.23 1.05
CA GLY A 8 -25.97 -11.40 2.22
C GLY A 8 -24.48 -11.26 2.54
N ARG A 9 -23.59 -11.57 1.59
CA ARG A 9 -22.13 -11.36 1.71
C ARG A 9 -21.76 -9.88 1.56
N LEU A 10 -22.61 -9.10 0.88
CA LEU A 10 -22.52 -7.66 0.77
C LEU A 10 -23.84 -7.03 1.23
N THR A 11 -23.76 -6.15 2.22
CA THR A 11 -24.90 -5.41 2.76
C THR A 11 -24.83 -3.94 2.34
N THR A 12 -25.96 -3.23 2.36
CA THR A 12 -26.04 -1.81 1.97
C THR A 12 -25.18 -0.87 2.82
N VAL A 13 -24.68 -1.34 3.96
CA VAL A 13 -23.77 -0.59 4.86
C VAL A 13 -22.31 -0.70 4.40
N ASP A 14 -21.98 -1.75 3.63
CA ASP A 14 -20.61 -2.04 3.23
C ASP A 14 -20.15 -1.10 2.11
N ARG A 15 -19.15 -0.25 2.41
CA ARG A 15 -18.49 0.58 1.39
C ARG A 15 -17.80 -0.22 0.29
N GLU A 16 -17.62 -1.52 0.49
CA GLU A 16 -17.20 -2.43 -0.55
C GLU A 16 -18.17 -2.47 -1.73
N ILE A 17 -19.48 -2.32 -1.50
CA ILE A 17 -20.46 -2.17 -2.60
C ILE A 17 -20.12 -0.94 -3.43
N THR A 18 -19.93 0.22 -2.79
CA THR A 18 -19.61 1.47 -3.48
C THR A 18 -18.31 1.35 -4.29
N ALA A 19 -17.27 0.75 -3.71
CA ALA A 19 -16.00 0.55 -4.40
C ALA A 19 -16.14 -0.37 -5.63
N ARG A 20 -16.88 -1.48 -5.50
CA ARG A 20 -17.15 -2.41 -6.61
C ARG A 20 -18.03 -1.76 -7.69
N CYS A 21 -19.02 -0.96 -7.32
CA CYS A 21 -19.82 -0.17 -8.26
C CYS A 21 -18.96 0.82 -9.04
N ILE A 22 -18.07 1.58 -8.39
CA ILE A 22 -17.14 2.49 -9.08
C ILE A 22 -16.25 1.72 -10.07
N ALA A 23 -15.72 0.57 -9.67
CA ALA A 23 -14.90 -0.27 -10.56
C ALA A 23 -15.70 -0.83 -11.75
N LEU A 24 -17.00 -1.10 -11.60
CA LEU A 24 -17.89 -1.49 -12.70
C LEU A 24 -18.17 -0.30 -13.63
N LEU A 25 -18.47 0.88 -13.08
CA LEU A 25 -18.69 2.11 -13.84
C LEU A 25 -17.45 2.52 -14.64
N ASN A 26 -16.25 2.34 -14.10
CA ASN A 26 -14.99 2.57 -14.80
C ASN A 26 -14.77 1.62 -16.00
N ARG A 27 -15.55 0.55 -16.11
CA ARG A 27 -15.55 -0.40 -17.24
C ARG A 27 -16.81 -0.27 -18.10
N ALA A 28 -17.59 0.81 -17.93
CA ALA A 28 -18.84 1.00 -18.65
C ALA A 28 -18.66 0.84 -20.16
N ASP A 29 -19.43 -0.08 -20.71
CA ASP A 29 -19.48 -0.44 -22.12
C ASP A 29 -20.96 -0.64 -22.52
N PRO A 30 -21.37 -0.31 -23.76
CA PRO A 30 -22.75 -0.51 -24.19
C PRO A 30 -23.27 -1.94 -24.00
N ASP A 31 -22.42 -2.96 -24.13
CA ASP A 31 -22.83 -4.36 -23.91
C ASP A 31 -23.08 -4.68 -22.43
N MET A 32 -22.49 -3.90 -21.51
CA MET A 32 -22.71 -4.04 -20.07
C MET A 32 -24.16 -3.72 -19.68
N LEU A 33 -24.85 -2.86 -20.42
CA LEU A 33 -26.25 -2.50 -20.17
C LEU A 33 -27.25 -3.62 -20.47
N ARG A 34 -26.82 -4.69 -21.16
CA ARG A 34 -27.66 -5.86 -21.44
C ARG A 34 -27.78 -6.80 -20.25
N TYR A 35 -26.92 -6.65 -19.24
CA TYR A 35 -26.93 -7.50 -18.06
C TYR A 35 -27.89 -6.96 -17.00
N GLU A 36 -28.56 -7.88 -16.29
CA GLU A 36 -29.47 -7.56 -15.18
C GLU A 36 -28.67 -7.10 -13.95
N PHE A 37 -28.31 -5.82 -13.93
CA PHE A 37 -27.80 -5.14 -12.73
C PHE A 37 -28.94 -4.47 -11.95
N GLY A 38 -28.67 -4.05 -10.70
CA GLY A 38 -29.61 -3.19 -9.98
C GLY A 38 -29.87 -1.91 -10.77
N GLN A 39 -31.13 -1.46 -10.85
CA GLN A 39 -31.56 -0.34 -11.69
C GLN A 39 -30.69 0.91 -11.54
N GLN A 40 -30.33 1.27 -10.30
CA GLN A 40 -29.45 2.41 -10.02
C GLN A 40 -28.07 2.29 -10.68
N LEU A 41 -27.49 1.10 -10.73
CA LEU A 41 -26.20 0.89 -11.39
C LEU A 41 -26.33 0.98 -12.91
N ILE A 42 -27.45 0.52 -13.48
CA ILE A 42 -27.74 0.66 -14.91
C ILE A 42 -27.84 2.13 -15.28
N ASP A 43 -28.58 2.92 -14.50
CA ASP A 43 -28.77 4.34 -14.73
C ASP A 43 -27.44 5.10 -14.63
N ASN A 44 -26.66 4.84 -13.57
CA ASN A 44 -25.30 5.39 -13.44
C ASN A 44 -24.38 4.98 -14.61
N THR A 45 -24.49 3.73 -15.09
CA THR A 45 -23.70 3.24 -16.23
C THR A 45 -24.02 4.04 -17.48
N ARG A 46 -25.29 4.35 -17.74
CA ARG A 46 -25.71 5.18 -18.88
C ARG A 46 -25.12 6.59 -18.83
N GLU A 47 -25.05 7.19 -17.64
CA GLU A 47 -24.50 8.54 -17.45
C GLU A 47 -22.98 8.60 -17.68
N VAL A 48 -22.25 7.55 -17.29
CA VAL A 48 -20.78 7.51 -17.44
C VAL A 48 -20.32 6.93 -18.79
N LEU A 49 -21.23 6.50 -19.66
CA LEU A 49 -20.84 6.02 -20.98
C LEU A 49 -20.11 7.13 -21.76
N GLY A 50 -18.88 6.81 -22.17
CA GLY A 50 -18.03 7.73 -22.91
C GLY A 50 -17.19 8.69 -22.03
N THR A 51 -17.42 8.73 -20.71
CA THR A 51 -16.54 9.49 -19.81
C THR A 51 -15.25 8.71 -19.51
N PRO A 52 -14.13 9.41 -19.24
CA PRO A 52 -12.89 8.76 -18.79
C PRO A 52 -13.09 8.06 -17.44
N PRO A 53 -12.45 6.90 -17.22
CA PRO A 53 -12.48 6.24 -15.92
C PRO A 53 -11.74 7.07 -14.86
N MET A 54 -12.19 6.96 -13.61
CA MET A 54 -11.71 7.77 -12.50
C MET A 54 -11.23 6.91 -11.33
N TYR A 55 -10.07 7.25 -10.80
CA TYR A 55 -9.64 6.83 -9.48
C TYR A 55 -10.40 7.61 -8.42
N LYS A 56 -11.13 6.89 -7.55
CA LYS A 56 -11.76 7.43 -6.35
C LYS A 56 -11.72 6.37 -5.25
N ASP A 57 -11.01 6.67 -4.17
CA ASP A 57 -10.95 5.78 -3.01
C ASP A 57 -12.08 6.15 -2.03
N VAL A 58 -12.92 5.16 -1.74
CA VAL A 58 -14.06 5.28 -0.84
C VAL A 58 -13.84 4.53 0.47
N THR A 59 -12.67 3.95 0.68
CA THR A 59 -12.37 3.17 1.89
C THR A 59 -12.34 4.05 3.13
N PHE A 60 -12.58 3.43 4.29
CA PHE A 60 -12.49 4.15 5.56
C PHE A 60 -11.03 4.39 5.92
N PRO A 61 -10.64 5.63 6.25
CA PRO A 61 -9.35 5.90 6.87
C PRO A 61 -9.23 5.15 8.19
N THR A 62 -8.07 4.50 8.40
CA THR A 62 -7.82 3.66 9.57
C THR A 62 -6.73 4.22 10.46
N ALA A 63 -6.79 3.91 11.75
CA ALA A 63 -5.82 4.30 12.77
C ALA A 63 -5.18 3.04 13.39
N PRO A 64 -3.91 3.13 13.83
CA PRO A 64 -3.24 2.02 14.49
C PRO A 64 -3.82 1.81 15.88
N HIS A 65 -4.13 0.57 16.23
CA HIS A 65 -4.51 0.19 17.58
C HIS A 65 -3.63 -0.96 18.06
N THR A 66 -2.85 -0.69 19.09
CA THR A 66 -2.04 -1.69 19.79
C THR A 66 -2.58 -1.87 21.19
N GLU A 67 -2.88 -3.12 21.54
CA GLU A 67 -3.23 -3.53 22.89
C GLU A 67 -2.35 -4.67 23.38
N VAL A 68 -2.15 -4.73 24.69
CA VAL A 68 -1.56 -5.90 25.35
C VAL A 68 -2.73 -6.66 25.98
N THR A 69 -2.86 -7.96 25.71
CA THR A 69 -3.92 -8.80 26.29
C THR A 69 -3.63 -9.10 27.77
N GLU A 70 -4.59 -9.66 28.50
CA GLU A 70 -4.37 -10.11 29.89
C GLU A 70 -3.31 -11.22 29.98
N LYS A 71 -3.21 -12.07 28.95
CA LYS A 71 -2.18 -13.10 28.82
C LYS A 71 -0.80 -12.55 28.45
N GLY A 72 -0.69 -11.24 28.21
CA GLY A 72 0.57 -10.56 27.85
C GLY A 72 1.00 -10.77 26.40
N GLU A 73 0.05 -11.03 25.49
CA GLU A 73 0.26 -11.00 24.04
C GLU A 73 0.09 -9.55 23.54
N ILE A 74 0.95 -9.09 22.63
CA ILE A 74 0.81 -7.79 21.98
C ILE A 74 0.02 -7.99 20.70
N LYS A 75 -1.18 -7.42 20.62
CA LYS A 75 -2.04 -7.47 19.44
C LYS A 75 -2.09 -6.11 18.77
N TYR A 76 -1.95 -6.12 17.45
CA TYR A 76 -2.06 -4.94 16.61
C TYR A 76 -3.24 -5.11 15.66
N SER A 77 -4.06 -4.07 15.55
CA SER A 77 -5.18 -3.99 14.62
C SER A 77 -5.27 -2.60 13.99
N GLU A 78 -5.93 -2.55 12.83
CA GLU A 78 -6.30 -1.32 12.14
C GLU A 78 -7.77 -1.05 12.44
N ILE A 79 -8.07 0.04 13.15
CA ILE A 79 -9.44 0.44 13.48
C ILE A 79 -9.87 1.62 12.63
N VAL A 80 -11.17 1.81 12.40
CA VAL A 80 -11.67 3.00 11.71
C VAL A 80 -11.34 4.23 12.56
N ARG A 81 -10.74 5.25 11.95
CA ARG A 81 -10.33 6.45 12.68
C ARG A 81 -11.55 7.24 13.16
N GLU A 82 -11.50 7.69 14.41
CA GLU A 82 -12.54 8.53 14.99
C GLU A 82 -12.60 9.87 14.25
N ASN A 83 -13.81 10.38 13.99
CA ASN A 83 -14.07 11.64 13.29
C ASN A 83 -13.59 11.75 11.83
N VAL A 84 -13.00 10.70 11.25
CA VAL A 84 -12.50 10.71 9.85
C VAL A 84 -13.15 9.58 9.05
N ARG A 85 -14.34 9.84 8.51
CA ARG A 85 -15.14 8.81 7.81
C ARG A 85 -14.86 8.71 6.32
N LYS A 86 -14.25 9.71 5.69
CA LYS A 86 -14.00 9.78 4.24
C LYS A 86 -12.65 10.45 3.97
N LEU A 87 -12.13 10.28 2.75
CA LEU A 87 -10.90 10.95 2.36
C LEU A 87 -11.03 12.48 2.33
N GLU A 88 -12.23 13.02 2.14
CA GLU A 88 -12.51 14.46 2.29
C GLU A 88 -12.09 14.96 3.69
N ALA A 89 -12.61 14.33 4.74
CA ALA A 89 -12.28 14.63 6.12
C ALA A 89 -10.80 14.35 6.46
N TYR A 90 -10.19 13.35 5.80
CA TYR A 90 -8.76 13.09 5.92
C TYR A 90 -7.94 14.27 5.39
N VAL A 91 -8.28 14.83 4.23
CA VAL A 91 -7.58 15.99 3.66
C VAL A 91 -7.71 17.21 4.56
N GLU A 92 -8.90 17.44 5.13
CA GLU A 92 -9.14 18.51 6.12
C GLU A 92 -8.27 18.33 7.37
N GLU A 93 -8.19 17.11 7.90
CA GLU A 93 -7.32 16.76 9.04
C GLU A 93 -5.84 17.00 8.72
N MET A 94 -5.38 16.63 7.52
CA MET A 94 -3.99 16.85 7.11
C MET A 94 -3.65 18.33 6.93
N ALA A 95 -4.66 19.15 6.60
CA ALA A 95 -4.52 20.59 6.41
C ALA A 95 -4.50 21.39 7.72
N SER A 96 -5.21 20.94 8.77
CA SER A 96 -5.34 21.69 10.02
C SER A 96 -4.00 21.81 10.78
N GLY A 97 -3.21 20.74 10.80
CA GLY A 97 -1.89 20.72 11.46
C GLY A 97 -1.95 20.92 12.99
N ASP A 98 -3.12 20.75 13.61
CA ASP A 98 -3.42 21.16 14.99
C ASP A 98 -2.76 20.30 16.08
N THR A 99 -2.17 19.16 15.72
CA THR A 99 -1.82 18.11 16.69
C THR A 99 -0.41 18.20 17.26
N VAL A 100 0.52 18.95 16.64
CA VAL A 100 1.91 19.06 17.14
C VAL A 100 2.27 20.48 17.55
N SER A 101 2.57 20.66 18.85
CA SER A 101 3.11 21.90 19.42
C SER A 101 4.49 22.23 18.81
N GLY A 102 4.67 23.45 18.27
CA GLY A 102 6.00 23.98 17.93
C GLY A 102 6.28 24.36 16.48
N ALA A 103 5.36 24.13 15.54
CA ALA A 103 5.54 24.55 14.15
C ALA A 103 5.22 26.05 13.97
N VAL A 104 6.20 26.91 14.23
CA VAL A 104 6.09 28.35 13.94
C VAL A 104 6.48 28.60 12.48
N ASN A 105 5.57 29.18 11.69
CA ASN A 105 5.87 29.61 10.33
C ASN A 105 6.85 30.81 10.36
N ILE A 106 8.14 30.56 10.13
CA ILE A 106 9.21 31.58 10.18
C ILE A 106 8.92 32.76 9.26
N ARG A 107 8.28 32.53 8.09
CA ARG A 107 7.88 33.62 7.19
C ARG A 107 6.77 34.47 7.78
N LYS A 108 5.80 33.86 8.47
CA LYS A 108 4.80 34.63 9.21
C LYS A 108 5.45 35.42 10.34
N VAL A 109 6.40 34.85 11.07
CA VAL A 109 7.16 35.62 12.08
C VAL A 109 7.83 36.82 11.43
N GLN A 110 8.45 36.66 10.27
CA GLN A 110 9.03 37.79 9.52
C GLN A 110 7.96 38.81 9.09
N ASP A 111 6.80 38.38 8.59
CA ASP A 111 5.69 39.25 8.17
C ASP A 111 5.04 39.99 9.35
N ASP A 112 4.85 39.31 10.48
CA ASP A 112 4.28 39.88 11.71
C ASP A 112 5.28 40.84 12.36
N VAL A 113 6.57 40.51 12.34
CA VAL A 113 7.65 41.40 12.77
C VAL A 113 7.69 42.63 11.85
N LEU A 114 7.55 42.48 10.52
CA LEU A 114 7.39 43.59 9.56
C LEU A 114 6.16 44.47 9.88
N ARG A 115 5.02 43.86 10.17
CA ARG A 115 3.80 44.57 10.57
C ARG A 115 3.99 45.32 11.89
N LEU A 116 4.57 44.68 12.91
CA LEU A 116 4.91 45.32 14.18
C LEU A 116 5.83 46.52 13.98
N TRP A 117 6.86 46.40 13.14
CA TRP A 117 7.73 47.53 12.79
C TRP A 117 6.96 48.67 12.12
N SER A 118 6.04 48.35 11.19
CA SER A 118 5.21 49.37 10.55
C SER A 118 4.31 50.13 11.53
N VAL A 119 3.76 49.43 12.54
CA VAL A 119 2.95 50.02 13.62
C VAL A 119 3.81 50.87 14.56
N VAL A 120 4.96 50.36 15.00
CA VAL A 120 5.91 51.08 15.86
C VAL A 120 6.43 52.36 15.19
N LYS A 121 6.66 52.32 13.87
CA LYS A 121 7.05 53.50 13.09
C LYS A 121 5.97 54.58 13.07
N ALA A 122 4.70 54.17 13.03
CA ALA A 122 3.53 55.05 12.95
C ALA A 122 3.15 55.70 14.29
N LEU A 123 3.64 55.20 15.43
CA LEU A 123 3.35 55.78 16.74
C LEU A 123 4.13 57.11 16.95
N PRO A 124 3.43 58.21 17.33
CA PRO A 124 4.05 59.52 17.54
C PRO A 124 4.75 59.67 18.89
N GLU A 125 4.51 58.78 19.86
CA GLU A 125 5.06 58.84 21.22
C GLU A 125 6.51 58.32 21.36
N ILE A 126 7.08 57.77 20.29
CA ILE A 126 8.42 57.17 20.30
C ILE A 126 9.44 58.16 19.73
N CYS A 127 10.46 58.50 20.52
CA CYS A 127 11.54 59.41 20.12
C CYS A 127 12.35 58.84 18.93
N SER A 128 12.92 59.72 18.09
CA SER A 128 13.72 59.33 16.92
C SER A 128 14.89 58.39 17.27
N ASP A 129 15.53 58.58 18.41
CA ASP A 129 16.62 57.72 18.88
C ASP A 129 16.13 56.31 19.28
N GLN A 130 14.93 56.21 19.86
CA GLN A 130 14.30 54.93 20.16
C GLN A 130 13.88 54.21 18.89
N LYS A 131 13.35 54.94 17.88
CA LYS A 131 13.04 54.39 16.56
C LYS A 131 14.28 53.81 15.89
N ASN A 132 15.43 54.48 15.98
CA ASN A 132 16.69 53.99 15.42
C ASN A 132 17.23 52.75 16.14
N ARG A 133 17.14 52.69 17.48
CA ARG A 133 17.52 51.50 18.27
C ARG A 133 16.61 50.30 17.99
N ILE A 134 15.29 50.52 17.93
CA ILE A 134 14.32 49.47 17.59
C ILE A 134 14.54 48.99 16.16
N LYS A 135 14.84 49.89 15.22
CA LYS A 135 15.20 49.52 13.84
C LYS A 135 16.46 48.65 13.79
N ALA A 136 17.49 48.97 14.56
CA ALA A 136 18.72 48.19 14.61
C ALA A 136 18.50 46.79 15.22
N LEU A 137 17.71 46.68 16.29
CA LEU A 137 17.29 45.40 16.88
C LEU A 137 16.43 44.59 15.89
N TYR A 138 15.50 45.25 15.20
CA TYR A 138 14.66 44.67 14.17
C TYR A 138 15.48 44.12 12.99
N GLU A 139 16.39 44.92 12.44
CA GLU A 139 17.31 44.47 11.39
C GLU A 139 18.21 43.33 11.88
N GLY A 140 18.60 43.33 13.16
CA GLY A 140 19.31 42.24 13.81
C GLY A 140 18.50 40.95 13.87
N VAL A 141 17.22 41.01 14.26
CA VAL A 141 16.30 39.87 14.33
C VAL A 141 15.95 39.35 12.94
N VAL A 142 15.70 40.23 11.96
CA VAL A 142 15.43 39.79 10.57
C VAL A 142 16.68 39.18 9.94
N LYS A 143 17.88 39.73 10.20
CA LYS A 143 19.14 39.13 9.75
C LYS A 143 19.44 37.80 10.43
N SER A 144 19.16 37.65 11.72
CA SER A 144 19.36 36.38 12.44
C SER A 144 18.33 35.31 12.03
N LEU A 145 17.08 35.70 11.76
CA LEU A 145 16.07 34.82 11.17
C LEU A 145 16.40 34.43 9.72
N ALA A 146 17.18 35.23 9.00
CA ALA A 146 17.62 34.95 7.63
C ALA A 146 19.00 34.26 7.52
N SER A 147 19.81 34.23 8.58
CA SER A 147 21.20 33.74 8.53
C SER A 147 21.51 32.66 9.58
N SER A 148 21.67 31.42 9.13
CA SER A 148 22.85 30.57 9.45
C SER A 148 22.88 29.25 8.63
N PRO A 149 24.07 28.69 8.28
CA PRO A 149 25.41 29.26 8.30
C PRO A 149 26.06 29.46 6.89
N GLU A 150 26.87 30.51 6.83
CA GLU A 150 27.94 30.94 5.90
C GLU A 150 27.93 30.53 4.41
N ILE A 151 27.76 31.54 3.53
CA ILE A 151 28.00 31.45 2.08
C ILE A 151 29.15 32.40 1.70
N ARG A 152 30.26 31.84 1.22
CA ARG A 152 31.23 32.57 0.38
C ARG A 152 30.66 32.65 -1.06
N PRO A 153 30.78 33.79 -1.76
CA PRO A 153 30.19 33.91 -3.10
C PRO A 153 30.99 33.14 -4.15
N PRO A 154 30.37 32.34 -5.04
CA PRO A 154 31.02 31.87 -6.26
C PRO A 154 31.00 32.94 -7.36
N ARG A 155 32.04 32.88 -8.20
CA ARG A 155 32.32 33.78 -9.31
C ARG A 155 31.27 33.75 -10.43
N VAL A 156 31.17 34.89 -11.10
CA VAL A 156 30.27 35.27 -12.19
C VAL A 156 30.31 34.27 -13.36
N GLY A 157 29.14 33.72 -13.70
CA GLY A 157 28.82 33.09 -14.98
C GLY A 157 27.65 33.84 -15.65
N THR A 158 27.72 33.99 -16.97
CA THR A 158 26.83 34.79 -17.83
C THR A 158 25.34 34.48 -17.68
N PRO A 159 24.44 35.49 -17.74
CA PRO A 159 23.02 35.28 -17.50
C PRO A 159 22.30 34.74 -18.74
N ARG A 160 21.65 33.57 -18.60
CA ARG A 160 20.53 33.18 -19.49
C ARG A 160 19.26 33.87 -19.01
N SER A 161 18.48 34.37 -19.96
CA SER A 161 17.17 35.02 -19.75
C SER A 161 16.25 34.13 -18.91
N ARG A 162 16.04 34.51 -17.65
CA ARG A 162 15.03 33.93 -16.75
C ARG A 162 13.70 34.64 -17.02
N ARG A 163 12.62 33.88 -17.27
CA ARG A 163 11.26 34.38 -17.03
C ARG A 163 11.07 34.46 -15.51
N SER A 164 10.71 35.63 -15.00
CA SER A 164 10.46 35.85 -13.57
C SER A 164 9.23 35.05 -13.12
N SER A 165 9.42 34.11 -12.20
CA SER A 165 8.38 33.24 -11.64
C SER A 165 7.52 33.88 -10.54
N SER A 166 7.76 35.17 -10.23
CA SER A 166 6.97 35.94 -9.26
C SER A 166 5.55 36.32 -9.74
N GLN A 167 5.18 35.92 -10.96
CA GLN A 167 3.87 36.18 -11.58
C GLN A 167 3.05 34.90 -11.85
N PHE A 168 3.27 33.80 -11.13
CA PHE A 168 2.29 32.72 -11.10
C PHE A 168 1.07 33.15 -10.28
N LEU A 169 0.11 33.79 -10.95
CA LEU A 169 -1.25 33.94 -10.47
C LEU A 169 -1.80 32.55 -10.15
N ARG A 170 -2.47 32.41 -9.00
CA ARG A 170 -3.24 31.21 -8.66
C ARG A 170 -4.12 30.88 -9.88
N PRO A 171 -4.01 29.70 -10.51
CA PRO A 171 -4.97 29.29 -11.51
C PRO A 171 -6.36 29.42 -10.85
N GLN A 172 -7.21 30.28 -11.38
CA GLN A 172 -8.61 30.36 -10.96
C GLN A 172 -9.27 29.06 -11.44
N VAL A 173 -9.21 28.02 -10.63
CA VAL A 173 -9.95 26.79 -10.88
C VAL A 173 -11.40 27.09 -10.54
N THR A 174 -12.17 27.46 -11.55
CA THR A 174 -13.61 27.72 -11.42
C THR A 174 -14.31 26.44 -10.96
N GLY A 175 -14.94 26.47 -9.78
CA GLY A 175 -15.77 25.38 -9.26
C GLY A 175 -15.23 24.65 -8.03
N ILE A 176 -14.03 24.95 -7.55
CA ILE A 176 -13.50 24.39 -6.29
C ILE A 176 -13.73 25.41 -5.17
N THR A 177 -14.61 25.10 -4.22
CA THR A 177 -14.65 25.80 -2.94
C THR A 177 -13.31 25.55 -2.25
N PRO A 178 -12.50 26.57 -1.90
CA PRO A 178 -11.25 26.35 -1.17
C PRO A 178 -11.60 25.78 0.21
N VAL A 179 -11.43 24.48 0.38
CA VAL A 179 -11.87 23.79 1.60
C VAL A 179 -10.93 24.06 2.77
N THR A 180 -9.68 24.44 2.49
CA THR A 180 -8.72 24.72 3.55
C THR A 180 -8.41 26.21 3.60
N ALA A 181 -9.11 26.95 4.46
CA ALA A 181 -8.57 28.18 5.02
C ALA A 181 -7.36 27.80 5.88
N ILE A 182 -6.22 27.49 5.24
CA ILE A 182 -4.97 27.16 5.93
C ILE A 182 -4.70 28.30 6.89
N SER A 183 -4.73 28.01 8.19
CA SER A 183 -4.43 29.03 9.18
C SER A 183 -3.01 29.56 8.89
N SER A 184 -2.88 30.86 8.70
CA SER A 184 -1.60 31.49 8.31
C SER A 184 -0.43 31.14 9.26
N ASP A 185 -0.76 30.76 10.50
CA ASP A 185 0.15 30.43 11.59
C ASP A 185 0.77 29.03 11.49
N LYS A 186 0.11 28.07 10.84
CA LYS A 186 0.45 26.64 10.98
C LYS A 186 0.94 26.03 9.67
N VAL A 187 1.83 25.05 9.81
CA VAL A 187 2.29 24.22 8.69
C VAL A 187 1.44 22.95 8.65
N PRO A 188 0.75 22.65 7.53
CA PRO A 188 0.02 21.40 7.35
C PRO A 188 0.88 20.15 7.54
N LEU A 189 0.28 19.02 7.91
CA LEU A 189 0.97 17.73 8.02
C LEU A 189 1.47 17.21 6.67
N LEU A 190 0.75 17.57 5.60
CA LEU A 190 1.16 17.37 4.22
C LEU A 190 1.41 18.73 3.57
N HIS A 191 2.65 19.00 3.17
CA HIS A 191 2.97 20.31 2.58
C HIS A 191 4.03 20.23 1.49
N LEU A 192 4.03 21.23 0.62
CA LEU A 192 5.02 21.38 -0.43
C LEU A 192 6.05 22.45 -0.05
N LYS A 193 7.32 22.15 -0.35
CA LYS A 193 8.44 23.08 -0.23
C LYS A 193 8.88 23.54 -1.61
N ARG A 194 9.37 24.77 -1.68
CA ARG A 194 10.03 25.34 -2.87
C ARG A 194 11.46 25.70 -2.51
N LYS A 195 12.36 25.59 -3.49
CA LYS A 195 13.74 26.01 -3.33
C LYS A 195 13.85 27.54 -3.33
N VAL A 196 14.38 28.10 -2.25
CA VAL A 196 14.71 29.52 -2.12
C VAL A 196 16.20 29.63 -1.85
N GLY A 197 16.96 30.15 -2.82
CA GLY A 197 18.42 30.08 -2.77
C GLY A 197 18.92 28.62 -2.77
N SER A 198 19.52 28.20 -1.66
CA SER A 198 20.05 26.84 -1.48
C SER A 198 19.18 25.95 -0.59
N THR A 199 18.15 26.50 0.07
CA THR A 199 17.34 25.80 1.06
C THR A 199 15.94 25.49 0.53
N TRP A 200 15.34 24.42 1.03
CA TRP A 200 13.95 24.08 0.79
C TRP A 200 13.06 24.69 1.87
N GLU A 201 12.19 25.60 1.47
CA GLU A 201 11.32 26.31 2.41
C GLU A 201 9.85 26.00 2.11
N TYR A 202 9.04 25.95 3.17
CA TYR A 202 7.59 25.78 3.07
C TYR A 202 6.97 26.82 2.11
N SER A 203 6.08 26.35 1.24
CA SER A 203 5.33 27.19 0.31
C SER A 203 3.85 27.02 0.55
N SER A 204 3.22 28.02 1.17
CA SER A 204 1.77 28.04 1.41
C SER A 204 0.98 27.97 0.11
N ASN A 205 1.44 28.63 -0.95
CA ASN A 205 0.78 28.64 -2.25
C ASN A 205 0.77 27.25 -2.90
N LEU A 206 1.93 26.57 -2.94
CA LEU A 206 2.02 25.22 -3.51
C LEU A 206 1.25 24.22 -2.65
N THR A 207 1.33 24.37 -1.33
CA THR A 207 0.61 23.51 -0.38
C THR A 207 -0.90 23.66 -0.52
N GLY A 208 -1.40 24.89 -0.67
CA GLY A 208 -2.81 25.14 -0.94
C GLY A 208 -3.29 24.46 -2.23
N VAL A 209 -2.53 24.59 -3.32
CA VAL A 209 -2.84 23.91 -4.59
C VAL A 209 -2.87 22.39 -4.41
N TYR A 210 -1.90 21.82 -3.69
CA TYR A 210 -1.84 20.37 -3.47
C TYR A 210 -2.99 19.86 -2.61
N LEU A 211 -3.35 20.55 -1.52
CA LEU A 211 -4.47 20.17 -0.67
C LEU A 211 -5.82 20.34 -1.37
N ASP A 212 -5.99 21.42 -2.16
CA ASP A 212 -7.16 21.62 -3.02
C ASP A 212 -7.31 20.45 -4.02
N ILE A 213 -6.20 20.00 -4.63
CA ILE A 213 -6.16 18.83 -5.52
C ILE A 213 -6.53 17.55 -4.77
N LEU A 214 -5.97 17.30 -3.58
CA LEU A 214 -6.32 16.10 -2.81
C LEU A 214 -7.81 16.10 -2.48
N HIS A 215 -8.38 17.24 -2.11
CA HIS A 215 -9.80 17.38 -1.84
C HIS A 215 -10.65 17.11 -3.10
N GLU A 216 -10.23 17.61 -4.27
CA GLU A 216 -10.85 17.31 -5.57
C GLU A 216 -10.82 15.81 -5.87
N ILE A 217 -9.67 15.15 -5.70
CA ILE A 217 -9.53 13.70 -5.92
C ILE A 217 -10.43 12.91 -4.96
N ALA A 218 -10.54 13.33 -3.70
CA ALA A 218 -11.42 12.67 -2.73
C ALA A 218 -12.91 12.79 -3.11
N THR A 219 -13.31 13.96 -3.63
CA THR A 219 -14.73 14.26 -3.94
C THR A 219 -15.16 13.78 -5.33
N ALA A 220 -14.45 14.20 -6.38
CA ALA A 220 -14.80 13.91 -7.77
C ALA A 220 -14.02 12.70 -8.34
N GLY A 221 -12.83 12.43 -7.80
CA GLY A 221 -11.89 11.46 -8.38
C GLY A 221 -10.97 12.10 -9.42
N THR A 222 -10.01 11.32 -9.94
CA THR A 222 -9.09 11.79 -10.98
C THR A 222 -8.83 10.72 -12.03
N THR A 223 -8.57 11.14 -13.26
CA THR A 223 -8.31 10.23 -14.38
C THR A 223 -6.82 10.18 -14.71
N PHE A 224 -6.35 8.99 -15.07
CA PHE A 224 -5.01 8.71 -15.60
C PHE A 224 -5.08 8.12 -17.00
N LYS A 225 -6.18 8.39 -17.72
CA LYS A 225 -6.40 7.92 -19.09
C LYS A 225 -5.24 8.37 -19.98
N ASP A 226 -4.81 7.47 -20.86
CA ASP A 226 -3.74 7.68 -21.85
C ASP A 226 -2.34 7.95 -21.24
N LYS A 227 -2.17 7.63 -19.94
CA LYS A 227 -0.89 7.77 -19.23
C LYS A 227 -0.15 6.44 -19.14
N ASN A 228 1.15 6.49 -19.41
CA ASN A 228 2.07 5.36 -19.36
C ASN A 228 2.92 5.42 -18.09
N ALA A 229 2.81 4.43 -17.22
CA ALA A 229 3.52 4.39 -15.94
C ALA A 229 4.44 3.18 -15.82
N LEU A 230 5.67 3.39 -15.36
CA LEU A 230 6.60 2.34 -14.92
C LEU A 230 6.71 2.36 -13.40
N LEU A 231 6.46 1.22 -12.76
CA LEU A 231 6.62 1.05 -11.31
C LEU A 231 7.58 -0.09 -10.97
N THR A 232 8.51 0.20 -10.06
CA THR A 232 9.40 -0.79 -9.47
C THR A 232 9.16 -0.93 -7.97
N GLY A 233 9.39 -2.11 -7.40
CA GLY A 233 9.13 -2.34 -5.97
C GLY A 233 7.65 -2.56 -5.64
N VAL A 234 6.89 -3.13 -6.57
CA VAL A 234 5.44 -3.36 -6.42
C VAL A 234 5.14 -4.69 -5.72
N GLY A 235 5.67 -4.88 -4.51
CA GLY A 235 5.45 -6.09 -3.71
C GLY A 235 4.03 -6.20 -3.14
N LYS A 236 3.63 -7.41 -2.72
CA LYS A 236 2.39 -7.61 -1.95
C LYS A 236 2.48 -6.81 -0.63
N GLY A 237 1.47 -6.01 -0.33
CA GLY A 237 1.47 -5.15 0.86
C GLY A 237 2.54 -4.06 0.80
N SER A 238 2.69 -3.39 -0.36
CA SER A 238 3.56 -2.24 -0.54
C SER A 238 2.75 -0.98 -0.83
N ILE A 239 3.36 0.21 -0.72
CA ILE A 239 2.73 1.45 -1.23
C ILE A 239 2.53 1.34 -2.74
N GLY A 240 3.49 0.74 -3.45
CA GLY A 240 3.47 0.59 -4.90
C GLY A 240 2.22 -0.12 -5.41
N ILE A 241 1.73 -1.16 -4.71
CA ILE A 241 0.54 -1.88 -5.18
C ILE A 241 -0.75 -1.03 -5.06
N GLU A 242 -0.85 -0.20 -4.03
CA GLU A 242 -2.01 0.71 -3.89
C GLU A 242 -1.96 1.83 -4.95
N ILE A 243 -0.76 2.33 -5.31
CA ILE A 243 -0.58 3.26 -6.44
C ILE A 243 -1.01 2.58 -7.75
N VAL A 244 -0.61 1.33 -8.00
CA VAL A 244 -1.02 0.58 -9.20
C VAL A 244 -2.54 0.46 -9.29
N LYS A 245 -3.23 0.14 -8.19
CA LYS A 245 -4.71 0.10 -8.19
C LYS A 245 -5.31 1.45 -8.58
N GLY A 246 -4.76 2.55 -8.07
CA GLY A 246 -5.20 3.90 -8.44
C GLY A 246 -5.00 4.21 -9.93
N LEU A 247 -3.80 3.95 -10.45
CA LEU A 247 -3.48 4.15 -11.86
C LEU A 247 -4.37 3.30 -12.80
N LEU A 248 -4.56 2.03 -12.47
CA LEU A 248 -5.43 1.12 -13.23
C LEU A 248 -6.89 1.56 -13.20
N SER A 249 -7.37 2.06 -12.06
CA SER A 249 -8.73 2.58 -11.91
C SER A 249 -8.94 3.86 -12.72
N GLY A 250 -7.89 4.68 -12.86
CA GLY A 250 -7.93 5.91 -13.65
C GLY A 250 -7.69 5.72 -15.16
N GLY A 251 -7.45 4.51 -15.66
CA GLY A 251 -7.30 4.26 -17.10
C GLY A 251 -5.86 4.25 -17.62
N ALA A 252 -4.86 4.10 -16.75
CA ALA A 252 -3.45 4.12 -17.15
C ALA A 252 -2.96 2.79 -17.76
N TYR A 253 -1.96 2.89 -18.62
CA TYR A 253 -1.13 1.77 -19.07
C TYR A 253 0.04 1.59 -18.09
N VAL A 254 0.01 0.49 -17.34
CA VAL A 254 0.94 0.28 -16.22
C VAL A 254 1.88 -0.88 -16.52
N VAL A 255 3.19 -0.63 -16.47
CA VAL A 255 4.24 -1.64 -16.45
C VAL A 255 4.75 -1.77 -15.02
N ILE A 256 4.60 -2.96 -14.43
CA ILE A 256 5.14 -3.29 -13.12
C ILE A 256 6.27 -4.30 -13.25
N THR A 257 7.19 -4.21 -12.31
CA THR A 257 8.31 -5.15 -12.21
C THR A 257 8.19 -6.02 -10.96
N THR A 258 8.58 -7.28 -11.10
CA THR A 258 8.71 -8.22 -9.98
C THR A 258 10.02 -8.98 -10.04
N SER A 259 10.69 -9.09 -8.89
CA SER A 259 11.89 -9.91 -8.71
C SER A 259 11.57 -11.34 -8.28
N SER A 260 10.30 -11.64 -7.95
CA SER A 260 9.83 -12.96 -7.52
C SER A 260 8.71 -13.42 -8.45
N TYR A 261 9.09 -13.82 -9.67
CA TYR A 261 8.15 -14.26 -10.68
C TYR A 261 7.74 -15.73 -10.46
N SER A 262 6.46 -15.93 -10.19
CA SER A 262 5.85 -17.24 -9.99
C SER A 262 4.39 -17.17 -10.43
N ARG A 263 3.75 -18.33 -10.66
CA ARG A 263 2.31 -18.39 -10.96
C ARG A 263 1.48 -17.67 -9.91
N LYS A 264 1.78 -17.89 -8.62
CA LYS A 264 1.11 -17.21 -7.48
C LYS A 264 1.26 -15.69 -7.56
N THR A 265 2.43 -15.20 -7.94
CA THR A 265 2.69 -13.77 -8.13
C THR A 265 1.88 -13.20 -9.31
N VAL A 266 1.81 -13.92 -10.43
CA VAL A 266 1.05 -13.50 -11.61
C VAL A 266 -0.46 -13.50 -11.32
N GLU A 267 -0.99 -14.56 -10.69
CA GLU A 267 -2.40 -14.65 -10.28
C GLU A 267 -2.78 -13.51 -9.31
N TYR A 268 -1.88 -13.13 -8.41
CA TYR A 268 -2.08 -11.98 -7.52
C TYR A 268 -2.28 -10.67 -8.31
N TYR A 269 -1.41 -10.37 -9.27
CA TYR A 269 -1.54 -9.16 -10.10
C TYR A 269 -2.72 -9.24 -11.07
N GLN A 270 -3.03 -10.43 -11.58
CA GLN A 270 -4.23 -10.67 -12.40
C GLN A 270 -5.50 -10.37 -11.60
N GLY A 271 -5.61 -10.85 -10.35
CA GLY A 271 -6.75 -10.55 -9.48
C GLY A 271 -6.91 -9.04 -9.20
N ILE A 272 -5.79 -8.31 -9.12
CA ILE A 272 -5.80 -6.86 -9.00
C ILE A 272 -6.31 -6.20 -10.28
N PHE A 273 -5.83 -6.63 -11.45
CA PHE A 273 -6.35 -6.10 -12.72
C PHE A 273 -7.84 -6.42 -12.93
N GLN A 274 -8.30 -7.61 -12.55
CA GLN A 274 -9.73 -7.97 -12.62
C GLN A 274 -10.61 -7.09 -11.71
N SER A 275 -10.05 -6.63 -10.59
CA SER A 275 -10.76 -5.83 -9.59
C SER A 275 -10.71 -4.33 -9.87
N PHE A 276 -9.58 -3.82 -10.38
CA PHE A 276 -9.31 -2.37 -10.52
C PHE A 276 -9.04 -1.92 -11.97
N GLY A 277 -8.90 -2.84 -12.92
CA GLY A 277 -8.72 -2.52 -14.33
C GLY A 277 -9.96 -1.81 -14.88
N SER A 278 -9.76 -0.60 -15.40
CA SER A 278 -10.79 0.21 -16.03
C SER A 278 -10.70 0.11 -17.56
N ARG A 279 -11.69 0.67 -18.25
CA ARG A 279 -11.70 0.69 -19.72
C ARG A 279 -10.46 1.43 -20.24
N GLY A 280 -9.71 0.74 -21.10
CA GLY A 280 -8.48 1.26 -21.70
C GLY A 280 -7.23 1.11 -20.84
N SER A 281 -7.34 0.67 -19.57
CA SER A 281 -6.16 0.39 -18.76
C SER A 281 -5.54 -0.95 -19.14
N THR A 282 -4.23 -1.08 -18.90
CA THR A 282 -3.50 -2.35 -19.09
C THR A 282 -2.53 -2.57 -17.96
N LEU A 283 -2.30 -3.82 -17.59
CA LEU A 283 -1.24 -4.20 -16.65
C LEU A 283 -0.25 -5.15 -17.33
N THR A 284 0.99 -4.71 -17.49
CA THR A 284 2.10 -5.54 -17.97
C THR A 284 3.02 -5.88 -16.80
N VAL A 285 3.16 -7.17 -16.50
CA VAL A 285 4.04 -7.66 -15.42
C VAL A 285 5.32 -8.21 -16.03
N VAL A 286 6.47 -7.67 -15.61
CA VAL A 286 7.79 -8.04 -16.16
C VAL A 286 8.71 -8.55 -15.06
N THR A 287 9.49 -9.59 -15.36
CA THR A 287 10.60 -10.06 -14.54
C THR A 287 11.74 -9.06 -14.59
N PHE A 288 12.21 -8.57 -13.44
CA PHE A 288 13.24 -7.54 -13.42
C PHE A 288 14.01 -7.51 -12.12
N ASN A 289 15.34 -7.49 -12.22
CA ASN A 289 16.23 -7.23 -11.10
C ASN A 289 16.85 -5.85 -11.21
N GLN A 290 16.35 -4.88 -10.42
CA GLN A 290 16.88 -3.51 -10.44
C GLN A 290 18.35 -3.41 -10.02
N ALA A 291 18.95 -4.40 -9.37
CA ALA A 291 20.38 -4.41 -9.06
C ALA A 291 21.27 -4.78 -10.27
N SER A 292 20.68 -5.38 -11.32
CA SER A 292 21.36 -5.69 -12.59
C SER A 292 21.35 -4.46 -13.50
N LYS A 293 22.53 -4.05 -13.99
CA LYS A 293 22.65 -2.97 -14.98
C LYS A 293 22.01 -3.38 -16.30
N GLN A 294 22.22 -4.64 -16.71
CA GLN A 294 21.70 -5.18 -17.96
C GLN A 294 20.18 -5.19 -17.96
N ASP A 295 19.56 -5.60 -16.85
CA ASP A 295 18.10 -5.59 -16.70
C ASP A 295 17.54 -4.18 -16.80
N VAL A 296 18.21 -3.19 -16.21
CA VAL A 296 17.78 -1.77 -16.28
C VAL A 296 17.73 -1.29 -17.72
N GLU A 297 18.78 -1.55 -18.49
CA GLU A 297 18.84 -1.17 -19.91
C GLU A 297 17.81 -1.97 -20.73
N ALA A 298 17.75 -3.30 -20.54
CA ALA A 298 16.82 -4.18 -21.24
C ALA A 298 15.33 -3.87 -20.97
N LEU A 299 14.97 -3.52 -19.73
CA LEU A 299 13.61 -3.15 -19.37
C LEU A 299 13.18 -1.87 -20.09
N VAL A 300 14.03 -0.84 -20.06
CA VAL A 300 13.74 0.43 -20.73
C VAL A 300 13.69 0.24 -22.25
N ASP A 301 14.57 -0.58 -22.80
CA ASP A 301 14.54 -0.96 -24.21
C ASP A 301 13.24 -1.66 -24.59
N TYR A 302 12.81 -2.65 -23.79
CA TYR A 302 11.54 -3.36 -23.99
C TYR A 302 10.33 -2.41 -24.00
N ILE A 303 10.26 -1.47 -23.06
CA ILE A 303 9.16 -0.49 -22.97
C ILE A 303 9.10 0.40 -24.23
N TYR A 304 10.23 0.93 -24.68
CA TYR A 304 10.26 1.88 -25.80
C TYR A 304 10.34 1.24 -27.20
N ALA A 305 10.75 -0.03 -27.30
CA ALA A 305 10.91 -0.73 -28.58
C ALA A 305 9.82 -1.77 -28.82
N ASN A 306 9.47 -2.58 -27.81
CA ASN A 306 8.51 -3.67 -27.97
C ASN A 306 7.09 -3.23 -27.60
N LEU A 307 6.92 -2.53 -26.47
CA LEU A 307 5.60 -2.01 -26.08
C LEU A 307 5.23 -0.71 -26.80
N GLY A 308 6.22 -0.01 -27.38
CA GLY A 308 6.00 1.27 -28.08
C GLY A 308 5.50 2.38 -27.14
N MET A 309 5.79 2.29 -25.85
CA MET A 309 5.31 3.23 -24.83
C MET A 309 6.32 4.35 -24.58
N ASP A 310 5.83 5.58 -24.50
CA ASP A 310 6.59 6.73 -23.98
C ASP A 310 6.13 7.02 -22.54
N LEU A 311 7.03 6.93 -21.56
CA LEU A 311 6.67 6.98 -20.14
C LEU A 311 6.29 8.40 -19.69
N ASP A 312 5.11 8.52 -19.07
CA ASP A 312 4.66 9.73 -18.37
C ASP A 312 5.03 9.70 -16.88
N TYR A 313 5.04 8.53 -16.26
CA TYR A 313 5.30 8.37 -14.83
C TYR A 313 6.34 7.30 -14.56
N ILE A 314 7.28 7.59 -13.67
CA ILE A 314 8.30 6.65 -13.19
C ILE A 314 8.28 6.66 -11.66
N ILE A 315 7.92 5.52 -11.06
CA ILE A 315 7.80 5.34 -9.62
C ILE A 315 8.85 4.29 -9.18
N PRO A 316 10.11 4.70 -8.93
CA PRO A 316 11.23 3.80 -8.66
C PRO A 316 11.27 3.35 -7.19
N PHE A 317 10.24 2.64 -6.71
CA PHE A 317 10.08 2.26 -5.29
C PHE A 317 10.77 0.94 -4.91
N ALA A 318 11.70 0.43 -5.73
CA ALA A 318 12.45 -0.77 -5.37
C ALA A 318 13.33 -0.51 -4.14
N GLY A 319 13.24 -1.41 -3.16
CA GLY A 319 14.00 -1.34 -1.91
C GLY A 319 14.20 -2.74 -1.32
N ILE A 320 15.30 -2.92 -0.58
CA ILE A 320 15.62 -4.14 0.18
C ILE A 320 15.70 -3.72 1.66
N PRO A 321 15.10 -4.48 2.60
CA PRO A 321 15.28 -4.20 4.01
C PRO A 321 16.72 -4.50 4.44
N GLU A 322 17.35 -3.53 5.10
CA GLU A 322 18.73 -3.59 5.60
C GLU A 322 18.83 -3.61 7.14
N ASN A 323 17.69 -3.64 7.85
CA ASN A 323 17.60 -3.53 9.31
C ASN A 323 18.63 -4.39 10.07
N GLY A 324 19.23 -3.78 11.10
CA GLY A 324 20.17 -4.43 12.02
C GLY A 324 21.63 -4.35 11.57
N ARG A 325 21.96 -3.42 10.66
CA ARG A 325 23.34 -3.18 10.20
C ARG A 325 23.75 -1.76 10.54
N GLU A 326 24.81 -1.64 11.34
CA GLU A 326 25.49 -0.36 11.57
C GLU A 326 26.69 -0.22 10.63
N ILE A 327 27.48 0.84 10.83
CA ILE A 327 28.65 1.16 10.00
C ILE A 327 29.75 0.08 10.04
N ASP A 328 29.81 -0.72 11.11
CA ASP A 328 30.77 -1.81 11.30
C ASP A 328 30.28 -3.15 10.71
N GLY A 329 28.98 -3.24 10.40
CA GLY A 329 28.30 -4.45 9.91
C GLY A 329 27.80 -4.34 8.47
N LEU A 330 28.37 -3.45 7.66
CA LEU A 330 28.04 -3.36 6.23
C LEU A 330 28.52 -4.62 5.50
N ASP A 331 27.59 -5.31 4.85
CA ASP A 331 27.81 -6.57 4.14
C ASP A 331 27.47 -6.44 2.65
N ASP A 332 27.65 -7.53 1.90
CA ASP A 332 27.29 -7.61 0.47
C ASP A 332 25.84 -7.19 0.19
N ARG A 333 24.94 -7.40 1.16
CA ARG A 333 23.53 -7.03 1.04
C ARG A 333 23.34 -5.53 1.12
N SER A 334 24.10 -4.83 1.96
CA SER A 334 24.09 -3.36 2.01
C SER A 334 24.57 -2.76 0.68
N GLU A 335 25.67 -3.28 0.13
CA GLU A 335 26.19 -2.81 -1.16
C GLU A 335 25.19 -3.04 -2.31
N LEU A 336 24.55 -4.22 -2.32
CA LEU A 336 23.51 -4.56 -3.29
C LEU A 336 22.29 -3.62 -3.17
N ALA A 337 21.85 -3.36 -1.95
CA ALA A 337 20.71 -2.48 -1.67
C ALA A 337 21.01 -1.04 -2.10
N HIS A 338 22.19 -0.52 -1.77
CA HIS A 338 22.64 0.81 -2.20
C HIS A 338 22.73 0.93 -3.73
N ARG A 339 23.30 -0.09 -4.40
CA ARG A 339 23.35 -0.15 -5.86
C ARG A 339 21.95 -0.12 -6.47
N MET A 340 20.99 -0.83 -5.88
CA MET A 340 19.62 -0.88 -6.38
C MET A 340 18.86 0.43 -6.15
N MET A 341 18.93 0.98 -4.94
CA MET A 341 18.15 2.15 -4.51
C MET A 341 18.70 3.49 -5.04
N LEU A 342 20.00 3.56 -5.34
CA LEU A 342 20.64 4.78 -5.83
C LEU A 342 21.22 4.60 -7.24
N VAL A 343 22.30 3.81 -7.38
CA VAL A 343 23.10 3.77 -8.61
C VAL A 343 22.25 3.36 -9.81
N ASN A 344 21.47 2.29 -9.67
CA ASN A 344 20.64 1.79 -10.75
C ASN A 344 19.32 2.56 -10.90
N LEU A 345 18.82 3.23 -9.84
CA LEU A 345 17.75 4.22 -10.00
C LEU A 345 18.20 5.33 -10.96
N LEU A 346 19.39 5.88 -10.77
CA LEU A 346 19.96 6.89 -11.67
C LEU A 346 20.12 6.34 -13.11
N ARG A 347 20.50 5.07 -13.25
CA ARG A 347 20.60 4.42 -14.58
C ARG A 347 19.25 4.23 -15.24
N VAL A 348 18.18 3.89 -14.50
CA VAL A 348 16.81 3.83 -15.04
C VAL A 348 16.43 5.19 -15.62
N LEU A 349 16.63 6.27 -14.86
CA LEU A 349 16.34 7.64 -15.33
C LEU A 349 17.19 8.00 -16.56
N GLY A 350 18.49 7.71 -16.54
CA GLY A 350 19.40 7.95 -17.65
C GLY A 350 19.02 7.18 -18.92
N ALA A 351 18.62 5.92 -18.80
CA ALA A 351 18.17 5.09 -19.91
C ALA A 351 16.87 5.65 -20.52
N VAL A 352 15.88 6.01 -19.68
CA VAL A 352 14.62 6.61 -20.17
C VAL A 352 14.89 7.93 -20.89
N LYS A 353 15.72 8.81 -20.33
CA LYS A 353 16.12 10.05 -20.97
C LYS A 353 16.77 9.80 -22.34
N THR A 354 17.65 8.81 -22.43
CA THR A 354 18.33 8.46 -23.68
C THR A 354 17.33 7.99 -24.74
N LYS A 355 16.35 7.17 -24.37
CA LYS A 355 15.29 6.74 -25.30
C LYS A 355 14.42 7.90 -25.78
N LYS A 356 13.96 8.77 -24.87
CA LYS A 356 13.20 9.98 -25.24
C LYS A 356 14.01 10.90 -26.17
N ALA A 357 15.28 11.16 -25.84
CA ALA A 357 16.16 12.00 -26.64
C ALA A 357 16.41 11.42 -28.05
N SER A 358 16.70 10.12 -28.16
CA SER A 358 16.93 9.43 -29.44
C SER A 358 15.71 9.44 -30.38
N ARG A 359 14.50 9.61 -29.82
CA ARG A 359 13.22 9.64 -30.55
C ARG A 359 12.65 11.05 -30.68
N HIS A 360 13.38 12.07 -30.22
CA HIS A 360 12.94 13.46 -30.20
C HIS A 360 11.63 13.71 -29.43
N PHE A 361 11.38 12.96 -28.35
CA PHE A 361 10.24 13.18 -27.44
C PHE A 361 10.54 14.33 -26.46
N VAL A 362 10.52 15.56 -26.95
CA VAL A 362 10.87 16.77 -26.17
C VAL A 362 9.66 17.40 -25.47
N THR A 363 8.44 17.16 -25.96
CA THR A 363 7.21 17.80 -25.47
C THR A 363 6.39 16.93 -24.52
N ARG A 364 6.92 15.78 -24.08
CA ARG A 364 6.27 14.85 -23.17
C ARG A 364 7.25 14.38 -22.09
N PRO A 365 7.62 15.25 -21.14
CA PRO A 365 8.53 14.86 -20.08
C PRO A 365 7.88 13.81 -19.16
N GLY A 366 8.67 12.83 -18.70
CA GLY A 366 8.22 11.85 -17.71
C GLY A 366 8.39 12.38 -16.30
N GLN A 367 7.34 12.38 -15.47
CA GLN A 367 7.41 12.73 -14.06
C GLN A 367 7.96 11.57 -13.25
N VAL A 368 9.04 11.82 -12.51
CA VAL A 368 9.65 10.88 -11.59
C VAL A 368 9.16 11.18 -10.18
N ILE A 369 8.48 10.22 -9.56
CA ILE A 369 8.09 10.29 -8.15
C ILE A 369 9.24 9.71 -7.32
N LEU A 370 10.17 10.55 -6.88
CA LEU A 370 11.34 10.09 -6.13
C LEU A 370 10.93 9.70 -4.70
N PRO A 371 11.15 8.44 -4.27
CA PRO A 371 10.87 8.03 -2.90
C PRO A 371 11.99 8.52 -1.97
N LEU A 372 11.80 9.72 -1.42
CA LEU A 372 12.68 10.29 -0.40
C LEU A 372 12.27 9.81 0.99
N SER A 373 13.13 10.04 1.97
CA SER A 373 12.98 9.57 3.35
C SER A 373 13.24 10.73 4.30
N PRO A 374 12.43 10.91 5.36
CA PRO A 374 12.76 11.87 6.42
C PRO A 374 13.91 11.36 7.31
N ASN A 375 14.20 10.06 7.24
CA ASN A 375 15.31 9.44 7.97
C ASN A 375 16.62 9.54 7.18
N HIS A 376 17.57 10.31 7.73
CA HIS A 376 18.95 10.44 7.27
C HIS A 376 19.95 9.94 8.34
N GLY A 377 19.71 8.75 8.88
CA GLY A 377 20.52 8.16 9.95
C GLY A 377 20.03 8.50 11.35
N LEU A 378 18.76 8.90 11.50
CA LEU A 378 18.15 9.22 12.80
C LEU A 378 17.82 7.97 13.61
N PHE A 379 17.43 6.86 12.95
CA PHE A 379 17.03 5.63 13.63
C PHE A 379 18.20 4.72 14.01
N GLY A 380 19.31 4.80 13.26
CA GLY A 380 20.43 3.88 13.35
C GLY A 380 20.09 2.48 12.83
N ASN A 381 21.11 1.63 12.65
CA ASN A 381 20.93 0.23 12.19
C ASN A 381 20.29 0.05 10.80
N ASP A 382 20.34 1.07 9.95
CA ASP A 382 19.67 1.11 8.64
C ASP A 382 20.57 0.71 7.46
N GLY A 383 21.79 0.21 7.70
CA GLY A 383 22.75 -0.12 6.64
C GLY A 383 23.09 1.10 5.78
N LEU A 384 23.02 0.96 4.45
CA LEU A 384 23.25 2.07 3.49
C LEU A 384 21.96 2.74 3.01
N TYR A 385 20.85 2.54 3.72
CA TYR A 385 19.56 3.12 3.36
C TYR A 385 19.59 4.65 3.37
N SER A 386 20.09 5.26 4.45
CA SER A 386 20.17 6.72 4.62
C SER A 386 20.99 7.37 3.52
N GLU A 387 22.14 6.80 3.20
CA GLU A 387 23.10 7.21 2.18
C GLU A 387 22.44 7.17 0.80
N SER A 388 21.66 6.13 0.53
CA SER A 388 20.90 5.99 -0.72
C SER A 388 19.83 7.07 -0.87
N LYS A 389 19.07 7.32 0.21
CA LYS A 389 17.95 8.27 0.20
C LYS A 389 18.41 9.72 0.15
N ILE A 390 19.39 10.11 0.96
CA ILE A 390 19.94 11.47 0.95
C ILE A 390 20.63 11.78 -0.39
N SER A 391 21.37 10.81 -0.96
CA SER A 391 22.03 11.01 -2.26
C SER A 391 21.04 11.22 -3.40
N SER A 392 19.81 10.67 -3.29
CA SER A 392 18.76 10.85 -4.29
C SER A 392 18.28 12.29 -4.37
N GLU A 393 18.42 13.10 -3.32
CA GLU A 393 18.05 14.52 -3.31
C GLU A 393 18.93 15.36 -4.23
N THR A 394 20.14 14.91 -4.53
CA THR A 394 21.04 15.60 -5.47
C THR A 394 20.43 15.74 -6.86
N LEU A 395 19.47 14.88 -7.23
CA LEU A 395 18.71 14.97 -8.47
C LEU A 395 18.01 16.31 -8.64
N PHE A 396 17.58 16.96 -7.55
CA PHE A 396 16.96 18.28 -7.62
C PHE A 396 17.89 19.38 -8.16
N GLN A 397 19.17 19.32 -7.80
CA GLN A 397 20.20 20.21 -8.37
C GLN A 397 20.53 19.80 -9.80
N ARG A 398 20.71 18.49 -10.02
CA ARG A 398 21.09 17.92 -11.32
C ARG A 398 20.06 18.19 -12.41
N TRP A 399 18.77 18.24 -12.06
CA TRP A 399 17.70 18.60 -12.99
C TRP A 399 17.94 19.96 -13.66
N ALA A 400 18.49 20.93 -12.92
CA ALA A 400 18.80 22.26 -13.42
C ALA A 400 20.22 22.38 -14.01
N SER A 401 21.19 21.61 -13.51
CA SER A 401 22.60 21.72 -13.94
C SER A 401 22.96 20.82 -15.13
N GLU A 402 22.14 19.82 -15.45
CA GLU A 402 22.39 18.86 -16.53
C GLU A 402 21.30 18.93 -17.63
N SER A 403 21.59 18.32 -18.79
CA SER A 403 20.75 18.38 -20.00
C SER A 403 19.67 17.29 -20.07
N TRP A 404 18.91 17.10 -19.00
CA TRP A 404 17.81 16.13 -18.96
C TRP A 404 16.48 16.67 -18.41
N GLY A 405 16.44 17.90 -17.89
CA GLY A 405 15.22 18.50 -17.35
C GLY A 405 14.09 18.69 -18.36
N GLU A 406 14.40 18.69 -19.67
CA GLU A 406 13.41 18.72 -20.76
C GLU A 406 12.71 17.36 -20.95
N TYR A 407 13.31 16.25 -20.52
CA TYR A 407 12.79 14.88 -20.72
C TYR A 407 12.20 14.28 -19.47
N LEU A 408 12.65 14.71 -18.29
CA LEU A 408 12.19 14.21 -17.00
C LEU A 408 11.92 15.36 -16.04
N CYS A 409 10.81 15.27 -15.31
CA CYS A 409 10.42 16.18 -14.25
C CYS A 409 10.51 15.46 -12.90
N LEU A 410 10.73 16.20 -11.81
CA LEU A 410 10.89 15.60 -10.49
C LEU A 410 9.81 16.06 -9.51
N ALA A 411 9.17 15.10 -8.86
CA ALA A 411 8.45 15.29 -7.61
C ALA A 411 9.08 14.37 -6.56
N GLY A 412 9.82 14.94 -5.61
CA GLY A 412 10.33 14.15 -4.49
C GLY A 412 9.28 14.04 -3.39
N ALA A 413 8.86 12.82 -3.11
CA ALA A 413 7.95 12.51 -2.03
C ALA A 413 8.76 12.04 -0.82
N VAL A 414 8.82 12.85 0.23
CA VAL A 414 9.39 12.46 1.52
C VAL A 414 8.34 11.62 2.25
N ILE A 415 8.42 10.31 2.07
CA ILE A 415 7.40 9.37 2.53
C ILE A 415 7.55 9.16 4.03
N GLY A 416 6.48 9.47 4.77
CA GLY A 416 6.39 9.24 6.20
C GLY A 416 6.15 7.79 6.60
N TRP A 417 5.92 7.61 7.90
CA TRP A 417 5.65 6.31 8.48
C TRP A 417 4.38 5.70 7.91
N THR A 418 4.55 4.63 7.14
CA THR A 418 3.45 3.92 6.50
C THR A 418 3.29 2.54 7.10
N ARG A 419 2.15 2.30 7.73
CA ARG A 419 1.78 1.07 8.42
C ARG A 419 1.35 -0.01 7.44
N GLY A 420 1.47 -1.26 7.89
CA GLY A 420 0.99 -2.43 7.14
C GLY A 420 1.83 -2.81 5.92
N ILE A 421 2.96 -2.14 5.68
CA ILE A 421 3.90 -2.51 4.62
C ILE A 421 5.00 -3.44 5.13
N GLY A 422 5.51 -4.31 4.27
CA GLY A 422 6.53 -5.30 4.65
C GLY A 422 7.79 -4.71 5.30
N LEU A 423 8.22 -3.50 4.88
CA LEU A 423 9.39 -2.81 5.45
C LEU A 423 9.18 -2.33 6.90
N MET A 424 7.96 -1.89 7.24
CA MET A 424 7.63 -1.30 8.55
C MET A 424 6.76 -2.21 9.42
N GLY A 425 6.51 -3.46 8.99
CA GLY A 425 5.71 -4.43 9.73
C GLY A 425 6.08 -4.57 11.22
N PRO A 426 7.38 -4.71 11.57
CA PRO A 426 7.81 -4.81 12.96
C PRO A 426 7.59 -3.54 13.79
N THR A 427 7.38 -2.39 13.15
CA THR A 427 7.21 -1.10 13.82
C THR A 427 5.73 -0.69 13.92
N ASN A 428 4.80 -1.46 13.34
CA ASN A 428 3.36 -1.21 13.47
C ASN A 428 2.88 -1.14 14.93
N ILE A 429 3.43 -1.98 15.82
CA ILE A 429 3.02 -2.05 17.24
C ILE A 429 3.25 -0.74 17.99
N ILE A 430 4.23 0.07 17.59
CA ILE A 430 4.53 1.35 18.26
C ILE A 430 3.75 2.52 17.66
N ALA A 431 3.12 2.34 16.49
CA ALA A 431 2.45 3.42 15.78
C ALA A 431 1.27 4.00 16.59
N HIS A 432 0.53 3.17 17.34
CA HIS A 432 -0.57 3.64 18.19
C HIS A 432 -0.10 4.63 19.26
N GLU A 433 0.91 4.27 20.05
CA GLU A 433 1.44 5.18 21.08
C GLU A 433 2.20 6.36 20.43
N LEU A 434 2.81 6.18 19.26
CA LEU A 434 3.52 7.26 18.57
C LEU A 434 2.58 8.40 18.17
N GLU A 435 1.37 8.11 17.69
CA GLU A 435 0.39 9.15 17.36
C GLU A 435 -0.10 9.93 18.57
N SER A 436 0.02 9.40 19.79
CA SER A 436 -0.30 10.15 21.01
C SER A 436 0.64 11.34 21.27
N TYR A 437 1.81 11.37 20.59
CA TYR A 437 2.72 12.53 20.58
C TYR A 437 2.31 13.61 19.55
N GLY A 438 1.14 13.46 18.91
CA GLY A 438 0.57 14.46 18.00
C GLY A 438 0.97 14.28 16.53
N VAL A 439 1.82 13.32 16.19
CA VAL A 439 2.18 13.01 14.80
C VAL A 439 1.15 12.10 14.14
N ARG A 440 1.18 12.04 12.81
CA ARG A 440 0.32 11.18 12.02
C ARG A 440 1.11 10.05 11.36
N THR A 441 0.62 8.82 11.50
CA THR A 441 1.06 7.68 10.68
C THR A 441 0.00 7.36 9.62
N PHE A 442 0.44 6.77 8.51
CA PHE A 442 -0.42 6.54 7.35
C PHE A 442 -0.63 5.05 7.09
N SER A 443 -1.79 4.66 6.59
CA SER A 443 -1.97 3.37 5.93
C SER A 443 -1.35 3.41 4.52
N ALA A 444 -1.10 2.24 3.92
CA ALA A 444 -0.61 2.15 2.54
C ALA A 444 -1.55 2.85 1.53
N LYS A 445 -2.87 2.84 1.78
CA LYS A 445 -3.88 3.49 0.95
C LYS A 445 -3.82 5.01 1.06
N GLU A 446 -3.75 5.55 2.28
CA GLU A 446 -3.60 6.99 2.52
C GLU A 446 -2.32 7.52 1.86
N MET A 447 -1.19 6.81 2.01
CA MET A 447 0.07 7.22 1.40
C MET A 447 0.02 7.15 -0.14
N ALA A 448 -0.61 6.11 -0.70
CA ALA A 448 -0.81 6.02 -2.15
C ALA A 448 -1.71 7.15 -2.68
N PHE A 449 -2.78 7.49 -1.96
CA PHE A 449 -3.63 8.64 -2.28
C PHE A 449 -2.84 9.96 -2.30
N ASN A 450 -1.99 10.19 -1.30
CA ASN A 450 -1.12 11.36 -1.25
C ASN A 450 -0.18 11.43 -2.47
N ILE A 451 0.46 10.30 -2.81
CA ILE A 451 1.38 10.23 -3.95
C ILE A 451 0.66 10.43 -5.28
N LEU A 452 -0.53 9.82 -5.46
CA LEU A 452 -1.37 10.03 -6.65
C LEU A 452 -1.77 11.49 -6.81
N GLY A 453 -1.93 12.24 -5.71
CA GLY A 453 -2.13 13.69 -5.75
C GLY A 453 -1.00 14.46 -6.44
N LEU A 454 0.25 14.03 -6.28
CA LEU A 454 1.41 14.64 -6.95
C LEU A 454 1.41 14.42 -8.47
N MET A 455 0.66 13.44 -8.95
CA MET A 455 0.55 13.06 -10.36
C MET A 455 -0.57 13.83 -11.09
N HIS A 456 -1.30 14.69 -10.37
CA HIS A 456 -2.37 15.51 -10.93
C HIS A 456 -1.85 16.49 -11.99
N PRO A 457 -2.59 16.74 -13.11
CA PRO A 457 -2.11 17.58 -14.21
C PRO A 457 -1.65 18.99 -13.82
N LEU A 458 -2.28 19.59 -12.80
CA LEU A 458 -1.90 20.91 -12.29
C LEU A 458 -0.49 20.89 -11.66
N LEU A 459 -0.19 19.89 -10.82
CA LEU A 459 1.15 19.75 -10.21
C LEU A 459 2.17 19.28 -11.22
N PHE A 460 1.79 18.42 -12.16
CA PHE A 460 2.66 18.03 -13.26
C PHE A 460 3.14 19.24 -14.06
N SER A 461 2.25 20.19 -14.37
CA SER A 461 2.58 21.44 -15.06
C SER A 461 3.59 22.30 -14.29
N ILE A 462 3.54 22.26 -12.95
CA ILE A 462 4.52 22.94 -12.08
C ILE A 462 5.87 22.19 -12.14
N THR A 463 5.87 20.85 -12.10
CA THR A 463 7.11 20.05 -12.17
C THR A 463 7.90 20.20 -13.47
N GLN A 464 7.26 20.70 -14.54
CA GLN A 464 7.94 21.05 -15.80
C GLN A 464 8.78 22.32 -15.68
N VAL A 465 8.46 23.20 -14.73
CA VAL A 465 9.14 24.49 -14.54
C VAL A 465 10.13 24.42 -13.39
N GLU A 466 9.76 23.78 -12.29
CA GLU A 466 10.61 23.61 -11.11
C GLU A 466 10.35 22.26 -10.43
N PRO A 467 11.38 21.60 -9.86
CA PRO A 467 11.16 20.41 -9.06
C PRO A 467 10.33 20.69 -7.81
N ILE A 468 9.46 19.73 -7.45
CA ILE A 468 8.62 19.82 -6.24
C ILE A 468 9.20 18.93 -5.14
N TRP A 469 9.25 19.47 -3.93
CA TRP A 469 9.52 18.72 -2.71
C TRP A 469 8.23 18.58 -1.91
N ALA A 470 7.71 17.36 -1.79
CA ALA A 470 6.50 17.04 -1.07
C ALA A 470 6.83 16.37 0.26
N GLU A 471 6.53 17.07 1.35
CA GLU A 471 6.66 16.54 2.71
C GLU A 471 5.40 15.75 3.05
N LEU A 472 5.50 14.42 2.99
CA LEU A 472 4.41 13.48 3.29
C LEU A 472 4.72 12.70 4.57
N ASN A 473 5.35 13.37 5.55
CA ASN A 473 5.95 12.71 6.71
C ASN A 473 5.01 12.56 7.92
N GLY A 474 3.89 13.29 7.96
CA GLY A 474 2.95 13.27 9.08
C GLY A 474 3.38 14.08 10.30
N GLY A 475 4.26 15.08 10.12
CA GLY A 475 4.76 15.96 11.18
C GLY A 475 5.84 15.34 12.06
N MET A 476 6.44 14.22 11.64
CA MET A 476 7.47 13.52 12.42
C MET A 476 8.77 14.30 12.58
N ASP A 477 9.07 15.17 11.62
CA ASP A 477 10.18 16.12 11.66
C ASP A 477 10.09 17.11 12.84
N ARG A 478 8.90 17.27 13.42
CA ARG A 478 8.65 18.18 14.55
C ARG A 478 8.95 17.56 15.91
N LEU A 479 9.12 16.23 15.99
CA LEU A 479 9.43 15.55 17.24
C LEU A 479 10.95 15.51 17.45
N PRO A 480 11.49 16.20 18.48
CA PRO A 480 12.89 16.00 18.87
C PRO A 480 13.09 14.58 19.41
N ASP A 481 14.30 14.04 19.24
CA ASP A 481 14.71 12.73 19.77
C ASP A 481 13.76 11.58 19.38
N PHE A 482 13.32 11.58 18.12
CA PHE A 482 12.35 10.61 17.59
C PHE A 482 12.77 9.14 17.83
N ALA A 483 14.06 8.83 17.68
CA ALA A 483 14.61 7.49 17.95
C ALA A 483 14.43 7.07 19.42
N ASP A 484 14.64 7.97 20.36
CA ASP A 484 14.46 7.70 21.79
C ASP A 484 12.98 7.55 22.14
N ILE A 485 12.09 8.33 21.52
CA ILE A 485 10.64 8.16 21.68
C ILE A 485 10.22 6.75 21.23
N THR A 486 10.60 6.33 20.03
CA THR A 486 10.22 5.01 19.50
C THR A 486 10.80 3.86 20.33
N THR A 487 12.04 4.00 20.81
CA THR A 487 12.69 3.02 21.68
C THR A 487 11.99 2.91 23.03
N ARG A 488 11.65 4.06 23.66
CA ARG A 488 10.91 4.08 24.93
C ARG A 488 9.54 3.42 24.81
N ILE A 489 8.79 3.71 23.74
CA ILE A 489 7.48 3.08 23.47
C ILE A 489 7.65 1.56 23.37
N ARG A 490 8.64 1.09 22.60
CA ARG A 490 8.90 -0.35 22.43
C ARG A 490 9.25 -1.04 23.74
N ILE A 491 10.14 -0.44 24.54
CA ILE A 491 10.53 -0.98 25.86
C ILE A 491 9.33 -1.04 26.80
N LYS A 492 8.52 0.03 26.85
CA LYS A 492 7.33 0.09 27.70
C LYS A 492 6.30 -0.98 27.32
N LEU A 493 6.04 -1.17 26.03
CA LEU A 493 5.12 -2.19 25.53
C LEU A 493 5.60 -3.61 25.87
N ASN A 494 6.88 -3.91 25.60
CA ASN A 494 7.45 -5.21 25.93
C ASN A 494 7.45 -5.46 27.44
N LYS A 495 7.83 -4.48 28.25
CA LYS A 495 7.79 -4.59 29.72
C LYS A 495 6.38 -4.88 30.23
N LYS A 496 5.36 -4.21 29.68
CA LYS A 496 3.95 -4.46 30.02
C LYS A 496 3.53 -5.88 29.63
N ALA A 497 3.93 -6.35 28.45
CA ALA A 497 3.64 -7.69 27.97
C ALA A 497 4.35 -8.78 28.80
N ASP A 498 5.62 -8.59 29.12
CA ASP A 498 6.42 -9.50 29.95
C ASP A 498 5.87 -9.59 31.38
N LEU A 499 5.51 -8.46 31.99
CA LEU A 499 4.90 -8.42 33.30
C LEU A 499 3.58 -9.21 33.33
N ARG A 500 2.72 -9.02 32.33
CA ARG A 500 1.44 -9.77 32.25
C ARG A 500 1.64 -11.26 31.99
N ARG A 501 2.61 -11.63 31.14
CA ARG A 501 3.00 -13.04 30.94
C ARG A 501 3.53 -13.67 32.23
N ALA A 502 4.32 -12.94 33.01
CA ALA A 502 4.83 -13.40 34.30
C ALA A 502 3.67 -13.61 35.29
N ILE A 503 2.79 -12.63 35.46
CA ILE A 503 1.60 -12.73 36.33
C ILE A 503 0.69 -13.90 35.90
N ALA A 504 0.44 -14.07 34.60
CA ALA A 504 -0.40 -15.16 34.10
C ALA A 504 0.19 -16.55 34.40
N ARG A 505 1.52 -16.70 34.28
CA ARG A 505 2.22 -17.95 34.64
C ARG A 505 2.23 -18.20 36.14
N ASP A 506 2.44 -17.15 36.94
CA ASP A 506 2.47 -17.22 38.40
C ASP A 506 1.10 -17.61 38.95
N ASN A 507 0.04 -16.92 38.52
CA ASN A 507 -1.34 -17.25 38.86
C ASN A 507 -1.69 -18.71 38.48
N SER A 508 -1.23 -19.19 37.32
CA SER A 508 -1.43 -20.58 36.90
C SER A 508 -0.71 -21.57 37.81
N ALA A 509 0.51 -21.22 38.27
CA ALA A 509 1.28 -22.05 39.18
C ALA A 509 0.67 -22.05 40.60
N ASP A 510 0.30 -20.88 41.13
CA ASP A 510 -0.37 -20.74 42.41
C ASP A 510 -1.69 -21.51 42.45
N PHE A 511 -2.48 -21.41 41.37
CA PHE A 511 -3.72 -22.18 41.24
C PHE A 511 -3.46 -23.69 41.38
N LYS A 512 -2.41 -24.19 40.72
CA LYS A 512 -2.00 -25.60 40.78
C LYS A 512 -1.51 -26.02 42.18
N VAL A 513 -0.86 -25.13 42.92
CA VAL A 513 -0.39 -25.39 44.29
C VAL A 513 -1.55 -25.40 45.29
N ILE A 514 -2.47 -24.44 45.19
CA ILE A 514 -3.60 -24.28 46.13
C ILE A 514 -4.65 -25.39 45.93
N HIS A 515 -4.99 -25.70 44.68
CA HIS A 515 -6.10 -26.60 44.36
C HIS A 515 -5.67 -27.99 43.90
N GLY A 516 -4.36 -28.21 43.69
CA GLY A 516 -3.81 -29.46 43.18
C GLY A 516 -3.97 -29.64 41.66
N VAL A 517 -3.24 -30.61 41.11
CA VAL A 517 -3.19 -30.89 39.67
C VAL A 517 -4.54 -31.38 39.12
N GLU A 518 -5.35 -32.01 39.96
CA GLU A 518 -6.67 -32.52 39.57
C GLU A 518 -7.69 -31.40 39.35
N ALA A 519 -7.68 -30.37 40.19
CA ALA A 519 -8.54 -29.19 40.02
C ALA A 519 -8.16 -28.38 38.77
N GLU A 520 -6.86 -28.29 38.45
CA GLU A 520 -6.37 -27.67 37.21
C GLU A 520 -6.89 -28.42 35.97
N ARG A 521 -6.86 -29.76 35.98
CA ARG A 521 -7.39 -30.58 34.87
C ARG A 521 -8.89 -30.39 34.64
N LEU A 522 -9.67 -30.13 35.68
CA LEU A 522 -11.11 -29.87 35.57
C LEU A 522 -11.42 -28.49 34.94
N LEU A 523 -10.52 -27.53 35.11
CA LEU A 523 -10.65 -26.17 34.56
C LEU A 523 -9.98 -26.00 33.20
N GLN A 524 -9.14 -26.95 32.79
CA GLN A 524 -8.58 -26.97 31.44
C GLN A 524 -9.71 -27.14 30.43
N THR A 525 -9.78 -26.19 29.51
CA THR A 525 -10.64 -26.31 28.34
C THR A 525 -10.10 -27.45 27.48
N VAL A 526 -10.89 -28.52 27.35
CA VAL A 526 -10.54 -29.64 26.47
C VAL A 526 -10.83 -29.20 25.04
N GLU A 527 -9.77 -28.91 24.29
CA GLU A 527 -9.89 -28.63 22.85
C GLU A 527 -10.23 -29.92 22.11
N VAL A 528 -11.44 -29.99 21.54
CA VAL A 528 -11.85 -31.08 20.68
C VAL A 528 -11.15 -30.91 19.33
N LEU A 529 -10.27 -31.86 19.01
CA LEU A 529 -9.54 -31.86 17.75
C LEU A 529 -10.46 -32.27 16.60
N PRO A 530 -10.43 -31.55 15.46
CA PRO A 530 -11.26 -31.90 14.31
C PRO A 530 -10.80 -33.23 13.71
N ARG A 531 -11.77 -34.10 13.41
CA ARG A 531 -11.60 -35.33 12.62
C ARG A 531 -12.41 -35.22 11.35
N ALA A 532 -11.94 -35.84 10.28
CA ALA A 532 -12.65 -35.83 9.02
C ALA A 532 -13.85 -36.78 9.09
N ASN A 533 -14.95 -36.39 8.46
CA ASN A 533 -16.12 -37.25 8.33
C ASN A 533 -16.58 -37.26 6.89
N PHE A 534 -16.26 -38.35 6.19
CA PHE A 534 -16.65 -38.57 4.80
C PHE A 534 -18.16 -38.73 4.69
N ARG A 535 -18.82 -37.72 4.12
CA ARG A 535 -20.23 -37.77 3.76
C ARG A 535 -20.37 -38.09 2.28
N PHE A 536 -21.10 -39.16 1.96
CA PHE A 536 -21.46 -39.53 0.61
C PHE A 536 -22.88 -39.07 0.32
N ASP A 537 -23.05 -37.74 0.33
CA ASP A 537 -24.36 -37.11 0.17
C ASP A 537 -24.86 -37.28 -1.27
N PHE A 538 -26.09 -37.77 -1.43
CA PHE A 538 -26.82 -37.71 -2.69
C PHE A 538 -27.26 -36.27 -2.98
N PRO A 539 -27.59 -35.93 -4.25
CA PRO A 539 -28.18 -34.65 -4.57
C PRO A 539 -29.36 -34.32 -3.64
N SER A 540 -29.37 -33.09 -3.10
CA SER A 540 -30.42 -32.66 -2.19
C SER A 540 -31.78 -32.67 -2.89
N LEU A 541 -32.70 -33.48 -2.40
CA LEU A 541 -34.06 -33.53 -2.91
C LEU A 541 -34.86 -32.36 -2.35
N GLU A 542 -35.41 -31.53 -3.24
CA GLU A 542 -36.29 -30.44 -2.84
C GLU A 542 -37.63 -30.95 -2.31
N SER A 543 -38.28 -30.15 -1.47
CA SER A 543 -39.61 -30.47 -0.97
C SER A 543 -40.64 -30.42 -2.10
N SER A 544 -41.65 -31.29 -2.07
CA SER A 544 -42.74 -31.23 -3.07
C SER A 544 -43.44 -29.87 -3.15
N LYS A 545 -43.36 -29.03 -2.11
CA LYS A 545 -43.96 -27.69 -2.08
C LYS A 545 -43.17 -26.67 -2.90
N SER A 546 -41.84 -26.76 -2.99
CA SER A 546 -41.05 -25.83 -3.81
C SER A 546 -41.24 -26.05 -5.31
N LEU A 547 -41.74 -27.23 -5.67
CA LEU A 547 -42.04 -27.62 -7.06
C LEU A 547 -43.49 -27.31 -7.49
N SER A 548 -44.28 -26.59 -6.67
CA SER A 548 -45.68 -26.27 -6.98
C SER A 548 -45.84 -25.52 -8.32
N ASP A 549 -44.88 -24.65 -8.61
CA ASP A 549 -44.89 -23.78 -9.78
C ASP A 549 -44.66 -24.56 -11.09
N LEU A 550 -44.16 -25.80 -10.97
CA LEU A 550 -43.94 -26.74 -12.06
C LEU A 550 -45.08 -27.76 -12.22
N SER A 551 -46.18 -27.61 -11.46
CA SER A 551 -47.31 -28.54 -11.48
C SER A 551 -47.95 -28.72 -12.86
N TYR A 552 -47.83 -27.73 -13.74
CA TYR A 552 -48.29 -27.80 -15.13
C TYR A 552 -47.56 -28.84 -15.98
N LEU A 553 -46.37 -29.31 -15.57
CA LEU A 553 -45.62 -30.36 -16.27
C LEU A 553 -46.09 -31.78 -15.91
N ARG A 554 -47.00 -31.92 -14.95
CA ARG A 554 -47.44 -33.23 -14.45
C ARG A 554 -48.21 -34.00 -15.53
N GLY A 555 -47.69 -35.17 -15.90
CA GLY A 555 -48.32 -36.06 -16.89
C GLY A 555 -48.10 -35.67 -18.35
N PHE A 556 -47.35 -34.60 -18.63
CA PHE A 556 -47.01 -34.18 -20.00
C PHE A 556 -45.82 -34.94 -20.59
N VAL A 557 -45.01 -35.59 -19.74
CA VAL A 557 -43.78 -36.24 -20.15
C VAL A 557 -43.88 -37.74 -19.90
N ASP A 558 -43.59 -38.52 -20.94
CA ASP A 558 -43.48 -39.98 -20.90
C ASP A 558 -42.16 -40.36 -20.21
N LEU A 559 -42.23 -40.76 -18.94
CA LEU A 559 -41.05 -41.05 -18.11
C LEU A 559 -40.20 -42.20 -18.67
N ASP A 560 -40.78 -43.13 -19.42
CA ASP A 560 -40.06 -44.27 -20.03
C ASP A 560 -39.14 -43.82 -21.18
N LYS A 561 -39.33 -42.60 -21.68
CA LYS A 561 -38.50 -41.98 -22.73
C LYS A 561 -37.59 -40.88 -22.22
N ILE A 562 -37.57 -40.64 -20.90
CA ILE A 562 -36.65 -39.67 -20.28
C ILE A 562 -35.38 -40.40 -19.87
N VAL A 563 -34.24 -39.98 -20.44
CA VAL A 563 -32.93 -40.43 -19.99
C VAL A 563 -32.50 -39.59 -18.80
N VAL A 564 -32.15 -40.24 -17.68
CA VAL A 564 -31.67 -39.61 -16.45
C VAL A 564 -30.29 -40.14 -16.09
N VAL A 565 -29.41 -39.26 -15.62
CA VAL A 565 -28.11 -39.64 -15.07
C VAL A 565 -28.28 -39.96 -13.58
N THR A 566 -28.13 -41.23 -13.21
CA THR A 566 -28.33 -41.71 -11.83
C THR A 566 -27.03 -41.88 -11.04
N GLY A 567 -25.88 -41.78 -11.70
CA GLY A 567 -24.57 -41.89 -11.08
C GLY A 567 -23.45 -41.36 -11.98
N TYR A 568 -22.34 -40.97 -11.35
CA TYR A 568 -21.14 -40.51 -12.04
C TYR A 568 -19.89 -40.88 -11.24
N GLY A 569 -18.77 -41.00 -11.93
CA GLY A 569 -17.46 -41.28 -11.34
C GLY A 569 -16.38 -41.01 -12.38
N GLU A 570 -15.21 -40.61 -11.93
CA GLU A 570 -14.07 -40.34 -12.79
C GLU A 570 -12.77 -40.74 -12.08
N VAL A 571 -11.74 -41.01 -12.88
CA VAL A 571 -10.36 -41.06 -12.43
C VAL A 571 -9.58 -40.13 -13.35
N GLY A 572 -9.00 -39.09 -12.79
CA GLY A 572 -8.24 -38.09 -13.54
C GLY A 572 -6.99 -37.63 -12.79
N PRO A 573 -6.28 -36.62 -13.32
CA PRO A 573 -5.08 -36.08 -12.67
C PRO A 573 -5.30 -35.59 -11.24
N TRP A 574 -6.55 -35.25 -10.90
CA TRP A 574 -6.96 -34.81 -9.56
C TRP A 574 -7.65 -35.90 -8.73
N GLY A 575 -7.50 -37.17 -9.09
CA GLY A 575 -8.10 -38.29 -8.36
C GLY A 575 -9.53 -38.57 -8.80
N SER A 576 -10.44 -38.68 -7.82
CA SER A 576 -11.85 -38.96 -8.03
C SER A 576 -12.65 -37.70 -8.40
N SER A 577 -13.93 -37.87 -8.74
CA SER A 577 -14.83 -36.75 -9.04
C SER A 577 -15.05 -35.83 -7.84
N ARG A 578 -14.89 -36.34 -6.61
CA ARG A 578 -15.01 -35.54 -5.38
C ARG A 578 -13.79 -34.63 -5.20
N THR A 579 -12.60 -35.20 -5.26
CA THR A 579 -11.35 -34.46 -5.08
C THR A 579 -11.15 -33.46 -6.22
N ARG A 580 -11.47 -33.84 -7.46
CA ARG A 580 -11.47 -32.94 -8.60
C ARG A 580 -12.51 -31.81 -8.48
N TRP A 581 -13.67 -32.06 -7.85
CA TRP A 581 -14.67 -31.00 -7.56
C TRP A 581 -14.19 -29.98 -6.54
N GLU A 582 -13.52 -30.42 -5.48
CA GLU A 582 -12.93 -29.47 -4.53
C GLU A 582 -11.90 -28.56 -5.19
N MET A 583 -11.00 -29.15 -5.99
CA MET A 583 -9.97 -28.39 -6.67
C MET A 583 -10.54 -27.45 -7.74
N GLU A 584 -11.58 -27.86 -8.47
CA GLU A 584 -12.24 -27.03 -9.49
C GLU A 584 -13.05 -25.89 -8.88
N ALA A 585 -13.85 -26.18 -7.84
CA ALA A 585 -14.78 -25.22 -7.26
C ALA A 585 -14.13 -24.28 -6.23
N ARG A 586 -13.13 -24.76 -5.47
CA ARG A 586 -12.52 -24.01 -4.35
C ARG A 586 -11.03 -23.73 -4.56
N GLY A 587 -10.34 -24.51 -5.38
CA GLY A 587 -8.90 -24.37 -5.62
C GLY A 587 -8.02 -24.91 -4.49
N GLU A 588 -8.59 -25.56 -3.48
CA GLU A 588 -7.88 -26.20 -2.37
C GLU A 588 -8.65 -27.44 -1.89
N PHE A 589 -7.95 -28.36 -1.25
CA PHE A 589 -8.56 -29.55 -0.67
C PHE A 589 -9.08 -29.28 0.75
N THR A 590 -10.22 -29.87 1.07
CA THR A 590 -10.68 -30.03 2.46
C THR A 590 -9.81 -31.05 3.18
N ILE A 591 -10.06 -31.26 4.49
CA ILE A 591 -9.39 -32.34 5.22
C ILE A 591 -9.81 -33.70 4.66
N GLU A 592 -11.09 -33.87 4.31
CA GLU A 592 -11.63 -35.05 3.64
C GLU A 592 -10.95 -35.28 2.29
N GLY A 593 -10.87 -34.25 1.44
CA GLY A 593 -10.21 -34.33 0.14
C GLY A 593 -8.73 -34.67 0.25
N CYS A 594 -8.02 -34.09 1.23
CA CYS A 594 -6.62 -34.42 1.51
C CYS A 594 -6.46 -35.88 1.93
N ILE A 595 -7.32 -36.39 2.81
CA ILE A 595 -7.26 -37.79 3.26
C ILE A 595 -7.56 -38.74 2.11
N GLU A 596 -8.58 -38.44 1.28
CA GLU A 596 -8.90 -39.25 0.09
C GLU A 596 -7.70 -39.30 -0.87
N MET A 597 -7.07 -38.15 -1.15
CA MET A 597 -5.89 -38.09 -2.01
C MET A 597 -4.67 -38.80 -1.39
N ALA A 598 -4.40 -38.61 -0.10
CA ALA A 598 -3.29 -39.29 0.58
C ALA A 598 -3.50 -40.81 0.61
N TRP A 599 -4.75 -41.27 0.73
CA TRP A 599 -5.09 -42.68 0.63
C TRP A 599 -4.93 -43.22 -0.79
N LEU A 600 -5.45 -42.52 -1.81
CA LEU A 600 -5.34 -42.90 -3.22
C LEU A 600 -3.89 -42.97 -3.71
N ILE A 601 -3.05 -42.02 -3.29
CA ILE A 601 -1.61 -41.98 -3.62
C ILE A 601 -0.82 -43.01 -2.81
N GLY A 602 -1.39 -43.52 -1.71
CA GLY A 602 -0.78 -44.52 -0.84
C GLY A 602 0.14 -43.95 0.25
N PHE A 603 0.04 -42.67 0.60
CA PHE A 603 0.76 -42.08 1.74
C PHE A 603 0.25 -42.57 3.09
N ILE A 604 -1.05 -42.82 3.19
CA ILE A 604 -1.68 -43.38 4.39
C ILE A 604 -2.45 -44.65 4.07
N LYS A 605 -2.58 -45.51 5.08
CA LYS A 605 -3.41 -46.71 5.03
C LYS A 605 -4.16 -46.90 6.35
N HIS A 606 -5.30 -47.57 6.30
CA HIS A 606 -6.03 -47.93 7.51
C HIS A 606 -5.31 -49.04 8.26
N PHE A 607 -5.19 -48.91 9.58
CA PHE A 607 -4.64 -49.90 10.48
C PHE A 607 -5.63 -50.21 11.60
N ASP A 608 -5.80 -51.49 11.89
CA ASP A 608 -6.60 -52.00 12.99
C ASP A 608 -5.80 -53.14 13.65
N GLY A 609 -5.23 -52.87 14.82
CA GLY A 609 -4.43 -53.85 15.53
C GLY A 609 -3.55 -53.27 16.64
N ARG A 610 -2.56 -54.03 17.08
CA ARG A 610 -1.57 -53.57 18.06
C ARG A 610 -0.47 -52.77 17.36
N SER A 611 -0.29 -51.52 17.78
CA SER A 611 0.83 -50.66 17.35
C SER A 611 2.18 -51.23 17.82
N LYS A 612 3.29 -50.66 17.35
CA LYS A 612 4.66 -51.03 17.74
C LYS A 612 4.88 -50.97 19.26
N ASP A 613 4.15 -50.10 19.96
CA ASP A 613 4.21 -49.93 21.42
C ASP A 613 3.32 -50.92 22.19
N GLY A 614 2.68 -51.88 21.50
CA GLY A 614 1.78 -52.88 22.09
C GLY A 614 0.37 -52.37 22.40
N ALA A 615 0.13 -51.06 22.32
CA ALA A 615 -1.19 -50.44 22.46
C ALA A 615 -2.11 -50.78 21.28
N LEU A 616 -3.41 -50.95 21.54
CA LEU A 616 -4.42 -51.09 20.48
C LEU A 616 -4.62 -49.73 19.81
N TYR A 617 -4.54 -49.72 18.47
CA TYR A 617 -4.75 -48.53 17.66
C TYR A 617 -5.64 -48.85 16.46
N VAL A 618 -6.61 -47.99 16.21
CA VAL A 618 -7.49 -48.04 15.04
C VAL A 618 -7.50 -46.66 14.39
N GLY A 619 -7.11 -46.58 13.13
CA GLY A 619 -7.05 -45.31 12.41
C GLY A 619 -6.06 -45.30 11.26
N TRP A 620 -5.65 -44.09 10.86
CA TRP A 620 -4.69 -43.90 9.78
C TRP A 620 -3.26 -44.11 10.28
N VAL A 621 -2.47 -44.84 9.52
CA VAL A 621 -1.01 -44.90 9.71
C VAL A 621 -0.30 -44.45 8.44
N ASP A 622 0.87 -43.87 8.61
CA ASP A 622 1.77 -43.58 7.49
C ASP A 622 2.22 -44.90 6.85
N SER A 623 2.08 -45.01 5.52
CA SER A 623 2.37 -46.24 4.80
C SER A 623 3.84 -46.66 4.85
N LYS A 624 4.77 -45.70 5.01
CA LYS A 624 6.22 -45.95 5.07
C LYS A 624 6.69 -46.27 6.48
N THR A 625 6.27 -45.48 7.48
CA THR A 625 6.78 -45.63 8.86
C THR A 625 5.92 -46.58 9.71
N ASN A 626 4.66 -46.82 9.31
CA ASN A 626 3.62 -47.47 10.13
C ASN A 626 3.37 -46.74 11.47
N GLU A 627 3.65 -45.44 11.55
CA GLU A 627 3.30 -44.64 12.72
C GLU A 627 1.87 -44.12 12.61
N PRO A 628 1.13 -44.04 13.74
CA PRO A 628 -0.18 -43.38 13.80
C PRO A 628 -0.17 -41.96 13.24
N VAL A 629 -1.20 -41.60 12.49
CA VAL A 629 -1.39 -40.25 11.95
C VAL A 629 -2.80 -39.77 12.25
N ASP A 630 -2.89 -38.68 12.99
CA ASP A 630 -4.17 -38.00 13.23
C ASP A 630 -4.64 -37.23 12.00
N ASP A 631 -5.94 -37.24 11.72
CA ASP A 631 -6.59 -36.54 10.62
C ASP A 631 -6.12 -35.08 10.48
N LYS A 632 -6.09 -34.34 11.60
CA LYS A 632 -5.70 -32.91 11.63
C LYS A 632 -4.31 -32.64 11.05
N VAL A 633 -3.41 -33.63 11.11
CA VAL A 633 -2.01 -33.50 10.68
C VAL A 633 -1.86 -33.88 9.21
N ILE A 634 -2.78 -34.67 8.65
CA ILE A 634 -2.69 -35.19 7.27
C ILE A 634 -2.55 -34.06 6.26
N LYS A 635 -3.39 -33.02 6.37
CA LYS A 635 -3.30 -31.84 5.49
C LYS A 635 -1.92 -31.17 5.59
N GLY A 636 -1.47 -30.82 6.80
CA GLY A 636 -0.16 -30.18 7.00
C GLY A 636 1.04 -31.05 6.58
N ARG A 637 0.94 -32.37 6.69
CA ARG A 637 2.03 -33.31 6.40
C ARG A 637 2.13 -33.68 4.91
N TYR A 638 1.01 -33.91 4.23
CA TYR A 638 1.02 -34.50 2.89
C TYR A 638 0.49 -33.57 1.78
N GLU A 639 -0.26 -32.51 2.08
CA GLU A 639 -0.89 -31.67 1.04
C GLU A 639 0.14 -31.12 0.04
N THR A 640 1.31 -30.69 0.53
CA THR A 640 2.36 -30.15 -0.34
C THR A 640 2.87 -31.18 -1.34
N ASP A 641 3.03 -32.44 -0.93
CA ASP A 641 3.46 -33.53 -1.81
C ASP A 641 2.33 -33.99 -2.73
N ILE A 642 1.09 -34.06 -2.22
CA ILE A 642 -0.10 -34.34 -3.02
C ILE A 642 -0.21 -33.34 -4.18
N LEU A 643 -0.17 -32.04 -3.89
CA LEU A 643 -0.27 -30.99 -4.90
C LEU A 643 0.91 -31.00 -5.90
N ARG A 644 2.09 -31.49 -5.50
CA ARG A 644 3.24 -31.64 -6.40
C ARG A 644 3.08 -32.83 -7.35
N HIS A 645 2.40 -33.88 -6.92
CA HIS A 645 2.28 -35.15 -7.65
C HIS A 645 0.89 -35.41 -8.27
N ALA A 646 -0.06 -34.49 -8.10
CA ALA A 646 -1.37 -34.48 -8.74
C ALA A 646 -1.52 -33.32 -9.75
N GLY A 647 -2.55 -33.38 -10.58
CA GLY A 647 -2.85 -32.35 -11.59
C GLY A 647 -1.92 -32.36 -12.80
N VAL A 648 -1.89 -31.25 -13.54
CA VAL A 648 -0.99 -31.06 -14.68
C VAL A 648 0.42 -30.79 -14.17
N ARG A 649 1.34 -31.70 -14.47
CA ARG A 649 2.73 -31.67 -14.01
C ARG A 649 3.68 -32.24 -15.06
N LEU A 650 4.97 -32.12 -14.82
CA LEU A 650 5.98 -32.81 -15.63
C LEU A 650 5.72 -34.32 -15.63
N ILE A 651 5.87 -34.94 -16.80
CA ILE A 651 5.74 -36.38 -16.97
C ILE A 651 6.79 -37.04 -16.08
N GLY A 652 6.35 -37.77 -15.07
CA GLY A 652 7.23 -38.54 -14.21
C GLY A 652 7.46 -39.93 -14.80
N ASN A 653 8.67 -40.47 -14.63
CA ASN A 653 8.88 -41.91 -14.78
C ASN A 653 8.17 -42.59 -13.60
N PHE A 654 7.03 -43.20 -13.86
CA PHE A 654 6.39 -44.10 -12.91
C PHE A 654 7.15 -45.43 -12.96
N PHE A 655 7.87 -45.78 -11.89
CA PHE A 655 8.43 -47.11 -11.66
C PHE A 655 7.81 -47.69 -10.40
#